data_AF-A0A367ICK9-F1
#
_entry.id   AF-A0A367ICK9-F1
#
_cell.length_a   1.000
_cell.length_b   1.000
_cell.length_c   1.000
_cell.angle_alpha   90.00
_cell.angle_beta   90.00
_cell.angle_gamma   90.00
#
_symmetry.space_group_name_H-M   'P 1'
#
loop_
_entity.id
_entity.type
_entity.pdbx_description
1 polymer ?
#
loop_
_entity_poly.entity_id
_entity_poly.type
_entity_poly.pdbx_seq_one_letter_code
_entity_poly.pdbx_strand_id
1 'polypeptide(L)'
;MVDGASDDDIIRERAFRISDKLDLGDLVDDSQFVKEEVSEEESEDSDDAIGEIFDPFVRVKVPGSVEKDGSVKTAPETDVVTDIATEGERRINWVLMGAMILVYSAIGFQIGFVFDPLVATLSLILLASIGFLLGERWSKDRRLRILGITWIIISMKVLYGLSVELQRWGIIGVEGLGALLLVTVGLNIVASYRYEHDAIAAQSTLVLLAVGSTAGSLYGQEGVAFMILISTILMHILATHRKSGNLAALGIASSNLWIGMHAITGGFEIGELRVLALDKPLLLFVLMLITTGMNAGMATRFAREENWFSKGMKILGLGKPGLWGVSVSLGLIGALLAVAANRGDIGYALGMVTVLCGAFSGSYLVVRGVSWKRVSLPLITMAIILLLVLLFGTTVSSSLGFSEYTIFTLVGSITVAFVILRDQDSVTDRVLWMGSVAVLTLLVILVPSDSNEAGGDGGVLLLTMLSLLHVGSGVLAIKRKSPSLAGVTVLLPWTWIILEQLAQETLRTLLVSNNLDDPGSIIHIDPFPLSAYLIICSVMMAIVNENMGKTDVNLASKFLGISEISASLRDSGALQLWSLGLWLPMISILFMAQFGAFTSPTLLLVSGLLWGLHVLAHARGVRIGNASLMIGIILFSSLVIQWRHGMGEYVSILVCIVLVSILLTKREGEGFLTTSMGAMGIPLLLLIPNRNISIVLEDFSFLPAIEPSMIAIASTGLLLAIYLPKAGEIEDLLKPALSSLWLMSICVAVSYIQGDSLALSLSIGMFMMATVWLVARGEVRRELQSVTKMNTRRSLALEKISKSREEGQLRTYDAREAEMKSSRKKSREKAQTDDVEELYTSDVSHRPVIVIAVMILVFTTSLVIGFTSGPNPVLLLVIGAFVTLLIAVARLRTRQLELDLPHILGIEMPIALAISGLVIVHIFSLLGPGASNEDLTSMGVLVVLIVELSLISLYQQDNMLDRIPIAIDWIIYPLLADRILGAILYESMPWPLSVDPFSGEVMEWKGPLMALEICLIGLVVTSYWIDNLRSTKGREAEDGFSLGFRGVSVTLLSVGFASIIVIISTLMEGWRRSQPNAVGMGILCIALAILSIESWFDGFSGIVGGLYSSLGIVLLVLLVCTIPMKGERWSVMLAVNAHVLLILGLIASGLSLLIPMFLVILSTTVWVTGILQLRKSLRAWGLADLVMAILFSVVFYGGVIFQPQILLVGLSIIAIELGVVSWLGLKNEENMVKS
;
A
#
# COMPACT_ATOMS: atom_id res chain seq x y z
N MET A 1 -42.55 44.62 -11.57
CA MET A 1 -43.76 44.33 -10.77
C MET A 1 -43.68 42.88 -10.35
N VAL A 2 -43.42 42.68 -9.06
CA VAL A 2 -43.96 41.68 -8.12
C VAL A 2 -44.04 40.20 -8.55
N ASP A 3 -43.09 39.45 -7.98
CA ASP A 3 -43.19 38.27 -7.11
C ASP A 3 -43.76 36.92 -7.58
N GLY A 4 -42.92 35.91 -7.28
CA GLY A 4 -43.22 34.49 -7.20
C GLY A 4 -41.96 33.68 -6.85
N ALA A 5 -41.33 33.93 -5.69
CA ALA A 5 -40.51 32.94 -4.98
C ALA A 5 -41.47 31.91 -4.32
N SER A 6 -41.12 30.68 -3.95
CA SER A 6 -39.88 30.15 -3.37
C SER A 6 -39.90 28.61 -3.39
N ASP A 7 -38.73 27.94 -3.29
CA ASP A 7 -38.34 27.26 -2.03
C ASP A 7 -37.07 26.40 -2.10
N ASP A 8 -36.62 25.88 -3.24
CA ASP A 8 -35.59 24.81 -3.16
C ASP A 8 -34.12 25.26 -3.12
N ASP A 9 -33.77 26.47 -3.58
CA ASP A 9 -32.38 26.92 -3.51
C ASP A 9 -31.99 27.49 -2.13
N ILE A 10 -32.96 27.99 -1.34
CA ILE A 10 -32.72 28.54 0.02
C ILE A 10 -32.88 27.45 1.10
N ILE A 11 -33.62 26.36 0.84
CA ILE A 11 -33.67 25.18 1.74
C ILE A 11 -32.48 24.26 1.49
N ARG A 12 -31.97 24.17 0.25
CA ARG A 12 -30.79 23.34 -0.07
C ARG A 12 -29.45 24.03 0.26
N GLU A 13 -29.39 25.37 0.24
CA GLU A 13 -28.24 26.14 0.76
C GLU A 13 -28.26 26.38 2.28
N ARG A 14 -29.35 26.05 2.98
CA ARG A 14 -29.49 26.26 4.43
C ARG A 14 -29.67 24.97 5.24
N ALA A 15 -29.72 23.79 4.59
CA ALA A 15 -29.73 22.46 5.23
C ALA A 15 -28.35 21.76 5.28
N PHE A 16 -27.30 22.34 4.69
CA PHE A 16 -25.90 21.86 4.88
C PHE A 16 -25.02 22.87 5.62
N ARG A 17 -25.57 24.05 5.92
CA ARG A 17 -24.99 25.00 6.86
C ARG A 17 -25.77 24.89 8.16
N ILE A 18 -25.07 24.42 9.19
CA ILE A 18 -25.47 24.49 10.60
C ILE A 18 -26.38 23.33 11.05
N SER A 19 -25.78 22.16 11.27
CA SER A 19 -26.02 21.44 12.52
C SER A 19 -25.08 22.03 13.58
N ASP A 20 -25.44 23.24 14.04
CA ASP A 20 -24.92 23.80 15.29
C ASP A 20 -25.40 22.91 16.44
N LYS A 21 -24.49 22.05 16.88
CA LYS A 21 -24.05 21.90 18.26
C LYS A 21 -22.98 20.80 18.26
N LEU A 22 -21.85 21.10 17.61
CA LEU A 22 -20.62 20.39 17.96
C LEU A 22 -20.25 20.85 19.36
N ASP A 23 -20.21 19.90 20.28
CA ASP A 23 -19.89 20.12 21.67
C ASP A 23 -18.51 20.79 21.77
N LEU A 24 -18.48 21.98 22.35
CA LEU A 24 -17.28 22.84 22.44
C LEU A 24 -16.30 22.33 23.52
N GLY A 25 -16.37 21.04 23.88
CA GLY A 25 -15.53 20.37 24.87
C GLY A 25 -14.13 20.02 24.38
N ASP A 26 -13.92 19.83 23.08
CA ASP A 26 -12.64 19.37 22.51
C ASP A 26 -11.61 20.49 22.24
N LEU A 27 -11.94 21.72 22.64
CA LEU A 27 -11.09 22.88 22.40
C LEU A 27 -10.11 23.08 23.57
N VAL A 28 -9.06 22.27 23.54
CA VAL A 28 -7.79 22.40 24.28
C VAL A 28 -7.81 21.89 25.74
N ASP A 29 -6.92 20.92 25.97
CA ASP A 29 -6.45 20.41 27.26
C ASP A 29 -7.37 19.37 27.94
N ASP A 30 -7.29 18.11 27.49
CA ASP A 30 -7.94 16.92 28.10
C ASP A 30 -7.57 16.67 29.57
N SER A 31 -6.74 17.52 30.19
CA SER A 31 -6.21 17.26 31.53
C SER A 31 -7.01 17.88 32.67
N GLN A 32 -8.02 18.73 32.43
CA GLN A 32 -8.83 19.30 33.51
C GLN A 32 -10.32 19.50 33.14
N PHE A 33 -11.20 18.70 33.77
CA PHE A 33 -12.69 18.72 33.78
C PHE A 33 -13.35 18.26 32.46
N VAL A 34 -14.09 17.14 32.37
CA VAL A 34 -15.29 16.70 33.11
C VAL A 34 -15.38 15.16 32.97
N LYS A 35 -15.92 14.47 33.99
CA LYS A 35 -16.38 13.08 33.84
C LYS A 35 -17.46 13.06 32.76
N GLU A 36 -17.17 12.49 31.60
CA GLU A 36 -18.22 12.06 30.68
C GLU A 36 -19.17 11.15 31.47
N GLU A 37 -20.41 11.60 31.67
CA GLU A 37 -21.50 10.68 31.93
C GLU A 37 -21.67 9.89 30.64
N VAL A 38 -21.01 8.73 30.59
CA VAL A 38 -21.21 7.72 29.56
C VAL A 38 -22.71 7.43 29.53
N SER A 39 -23.36 7.76 28.42
CA SER A 39 -24.71 7.29 28.15
C SER A 39 -24.70 5.77 28.27
N GLU A 40 -25.53 5.24 29.16
CA GLU A 40 -25.80 3.81 29.34
C GLU A 40 -26.48 3.25 28.07
N GLU A 41 -25.73 3.13 26.98
CA GLU A 41 -26.06 2.22 25.89
C GLU A 41 -25.11 1.02 26.03
N GLU A 42 -25.68 -0.10 26.48
CA GLU A 42 -25.08 -1.44 26.65
C GLU A 42 -23.63 -1.55 26.17
N SER A 43 -22.68 -1.09 26.99
CA SER A 43 -21.27 -1.24 26.71
C SER A 43 -20.93 -2.73 26.79
N GLU A 44 -20.51 -3.30 25.67
CA GLU A 44 -19.81 -4.59 25.68
C GLU A 44 -18.66 -4.49 26.70
N ASP A 45 -18.65 -5.42 27.64
CA ASP A 45 -17.73 -5.57 28.77
C ASP A 45 -16.28 -5.23 28.36
N SER A 46 -15.85 -3.98 28.57
CA SER A 46 -14.55 -3.51 28.07
C SER A 46 -13.42 -4.15 28.89
N ASP A 47 -12.37 -4.64 28.22
CA ASP A 47 -11.22 -5.23 28.91
C ASP A 47 -10.36 -4.11 29.49
N ASP A 48 -10.62 -3.67 30.73
CA ASP A 48 -9.84 -2.62 31.41
C ASP A 48 -8.30 -2.81 31.34
N ALA A 49 -7.80 -4.04 31.25
CA ALA A 49 -6.36 -4.31 31.22
C ALA A 49 -5.77 -4.07 29.83
N ILE A 50 -6.41 -4.63 28.81
CA ILE A 50 -5.98 -4.52 27.42
C ILE A 50 -6.45 -3.21 26.76
N GLY A 51 -7.57 -2.67 27.23
CA GLY A 51 -8.33 -1.57 26.64
C GLY A 51 -8.95 -1.92 25.29
N GLU A 52 -9.20 -0.87 24.51
CA GLU A 52 -9.74 -0.96 23.17
C GLU A 52 -8.60 -1.17 22.18
N ILE A 53 -8.07 -2.40 22.10
CA ILE A 53 -7.16 -2.79 21.02
C ILE A 53 -7.97 -3.16 19.78
N PHE A 54 -7.44 -2.78 18.62
CA PHE A 54 -7.96 -3.24 17.35
C PHE A 54 -8.01 -4.77 17.28
N ASP A 55 -9.21 -5.34 17.38
CA ASP A 55 -9.47 -6.75 17.09
C ASP A 55 -9.96 -6.87 15.64
N PRO A 56 -9.18 -7.40 14.70
CA PRO A 56 -9.56 -7.46 13.29
C PRO A 56 -10.76 -8.38 13.01
N PHE A 57 -11.12 -9.27 13.95
CA PHE A 57 -12.07 -10.36 13.72
C PHE A 57 -13.46 -10.13 14.32
N VAL A 58 -13.62 -9.13 15.20
CA VAL A 58 -14.90 -8.79 15.87
C VAL A 58 -15.64 -7.69 15.12
N ARG A 59 -16.95 -7.87 14.86
CA ARG A 59 -17.80 -6.81 14.29
C ARG A 59 -18.13 -5.77 15.36
N VAL A 60 -17.72 -4.53 15.15
CA VAL A 60 -18.10 -3.41 16.02
C VAL A 60 -19.29 -2.69 15.37
N LYS A 61 -20.37 -2.48 16.12
CA LYS A 61 -21.49 -1.63 15.69
C LYS A 61 -21.08 -0.17 15.84
N VAL A 62 -20.39 0.36 14.84
CA VAL A 62 -20.00 1.78 14.78
C VAL A 62 -21.02 2.52 13.91
N PRO A 63 -21.31 3.82 14.16
CA PRO A 63 -21.99 4.66 13.17
C PRO A 63 -21.36 4.51 11.77
N GLY A 64 -22.18 4.31 10.74
CA GLY A 64 -21.75 3.96 9.39
C GLY A 64 -21.59 2.46 9.11
N SER A 65 -21.81 1.59 10.11
CA SER A 65 -21.80 0.13 9.89
C SER A 65 -22.98 -0.31 9.02
N VAL A 66 -22.67 -1.00 7.93
CA VAL A 66 -23.64 -1.56 6.99
C VAL A 66 -24.07 -2.95 7.50
N GLU A 67 -25.35 -3.10 7.79
CA GLU A 67 -25.99 -4.35 8.22
C GLU A 67 -26.04 -5.38 7.07
N LYS A 68 -26.38 -6.63 7.39
CA LYS A 68 -26.42 -7.74 6.42
C LYS A 68 -27.38 -7.52 5.24
N ASP A 69 -28.34 -6.62 5.40
CA ASP A 69 -29.33 -6.21 4.39
C ASP A 69 -28.87 -5.00 3.56
N GLY A 70 -27.65 -4.50 3.78
CA GLY A 70 -27.12 -3.31 3.13
C GLY A 70 -27.59 -2.00 3.77
N SER A 71 -28.35 -2.05 4.87
CA SER A 71 -28.84 -0.86 5.57
C SER A 71 -27.78 -0.28 6.51
N VAL A 72 -27.70 1.04 6.62
CA VAL A 72 -26.89 1.74 7.63
C VAL A 72 -27.87 2.31 8.64
N LYS A 73 -27.87 1.78 9.87
CA LYS A 73 -28.83 2.19 10.92
C LYS A 73 -28.53 3.57 11.47
N THR A 74 -27.25 3.92 11.58
CA THR A 74 -26.76 5.21 12.08
C THR A 74 -25.79 5.77 11.06
N ALA A 75 -26.10 6.94 10.50
CA ALA A 75 -25.16 7.63 9.60
C ALA A 75 -23.93 8.09 10.42
N PRO A 76 -22.71 8.03 9.87
CA PRO A 76 -21.54 8.60 10.54
C PRO A 76 -21.74 10.12 10.70
N GLU A 77 -21.44 10.66 11.89
CA GLU A 77 -21.65 12.08 12.21
C GLU A 77 -20.74 13.02 11.39
N THR A 78 -19.56 12.53 11.00
CA THR A 78 -18.55 13.20 10.20
C THR A 78 -17.99 12.26 9.13
N ASP A 79 -17.61 12.81 7.97
CA ASP A 79 -16.93 12.02 6.93
C ASP A 79 -15.56 11.59 7.46
N VAL A 80 -15.24 10.30 7.34
CA VAL A 80 -13.94 9.71 7.72
C VAL A 80 -12.79 10.45 7.06
N VAL A 81 -12.97 10.92 5.83
CA VAL A 81 -11.95 11.72 5.12
C VAL A 81 -11.73 13.06 5.81
N THR A 82 -12.80 13.69 6.29
CA THR A 82 -12.73 14.95 7.04
C THR A 82 -12.10 14.73 8.41
N ASP A 83 -12.41 13.64 9.10
CA ASP A 83 -11.79 13.33 10.39
C ASP A 83 -10.31 13.00 10.24
N ILE A 84 -9.92 12.14 9.29
CA ILE A 84 -8.51 11.88 8.99
C ILE A 84 -7.79 13.15 8.53
N ALA A 85 -8.47 14.04 7.81
CA ALA A 85 -7.89 15.31 7.39
C ALA A 85 -7.65 16.26 8.57
N THR A 86 -8.64 16.43 9.45
CA THR A 86 -8.56 17.33 10.61
C THR A 86 -7.63 16.78 11.69
N GLU A 87 -7.62 15.46 11.90
CA GLU A 87 -6.71 14.80 12.81
C GLU A 87 -5.30 14.71 12.23
N GLY A 88 -5.17 14.54 10.91
CA GLY A 88 -3.91 14.63 10.17
C GLY A 88 -3.24 15.99 10.30
N GLU A 89 -4.01 17.08 10.21
CA GLU A 89 -3.54 18.44 10.48
C GLU A 89 -2.97 18.57 11.89
N ARG A 90 -3.72 18.10 12.90
CA ARG A 90 -3.28 18.09 14.30
C ARG A 90 -2.00 17.25 14.47
N ARG A 91 -1.92 16.08 13.82
CA ARG A 91 -0.78 15.15 13.88
C ARG A 91 0.50 15.75 13.29
N ILE A 92 0.42 16.52 12.20
CA ILE A 92 1.60 17.16 11.58
C ILE A 92 2.31 18.07 12.59
N ASN A 93 1.55 18.86 13.36
CA ASN A 93 2.14 19.72 14.39
C ASN A 93 2.93 18.93 15.44
N TRP A 94 2.44 17.76 15.87
CA TRP A 94 3.15 16.86 16.80
C TRP A 94 4.44 16.28 16.21
N VAL A 95 4.38 15.85 14.95
CA VAL A 95 5.56 15.33 14.24
C VAL A 95 6.62 16.42 14.09
N LEU A 96 6.22 17.65 13.76
CA LEU A 96 7.12 18.80 13.67
C LEU A 96 7.80 19.10 15.01
N MET A 97 7.06 19.07 16.13
CA MET A 97 7.64 19.26 17.47
C MET A 97 8.66 18.15 17.82
N GLY A 98 8.37 16.90 17.47
CA GLY A 98 9.32 15.79 17.61
C GLY A 98 10.59 15.98 16.78
N ALA A 99 10.44 16.38 15.51
CA ALA A 99 11.55 16.69 14.62
C ALA A 99 12.40 17.86 15.15
N MET A 100 11.76 18.92 15.67
CA MET A 100 12.47 20.02 16.32
C MET A 100 13.32 19.53 17.50
N ILE A 101 12.78 18.67 18.38
CA ILE A 101 13.56 18.12 19.50
C ILE A 101 14.81 17.39 18.99
N LEU A 102 14.67 16.58 17.94
CA LEU A 102 15.79 15.83 17.35
C LEU A 102 16.83 16.76 16.71
N VAL A 103 16.41 17.69 15.86
CA VAL A 103 17.30 18.62 15.15
C VAL A 103 18.05 19.51 16.13
N TYR A 104 17.37 20.12 17.11
CA TYR A 104 18.03 20.96 18.12
C TYR A 104 18.94 20.16 19.06
N SER A 105 18.60 18.89 19.37
CA SER A 105 19.50 18.01 20.13
C SER A 105 20.76 17.69 19.32
N ALA A 106 20.62 17.41 18.02
CA ALA A 106 21.74 17.19 17.11
C ALA A 106 22.62 18.43 16.96
N ILE A 107 22.01 19.63 16.87
CA ILE A 107 22.75 20.90 16.92
C ILE A 107 23.54 21.02 18.23
N GLY A 108 22.94 20.70 19.38
CA GLY A 108 23.63 20.72 20.67
C GLY A 108 24.86 19.81 20.70
N PHE A 109 24.72 18.57 20.24
CA PHE A 109 25.85 17.65 20.10
C PHE A 109 26.92 18.20 19.14
N GLN A 110 26.48 18.75 18.01
CA GLN A 110 27.36 19.25 16.97
C GLN A 110 28.15 20.51 17.39
N ILE A 111 27.53 21.41 18.15
CA ILE A 111 28.20 22.55 18.80
C ILE A 111 29.34 22.04 19.68
N GLY A 112 29.12 20.96 20.43
CA GLY A 112 30.13 20.39 21.31
C GLY A 112 31.32 19.76 20.57
N PHE A 113 31.10 19.30 19.34
CA PHE A 113 32.14 18.70 18.49
C PHE A 113 32.89 19.73 17.63
N VAL A 114 32.20 20.78 17.17
CA VAL A 114 32.73 21.75 16.19
C VAL A 114 33.49 22.89 16.84
N PHE A 115 32.99 23.41 17.97
CA PHE A 115 33.57 24.58 18.63
C PHE A 115 34.54 24.19 19.74
N ASP A 116 35.49 25.09 20.03
CA ASP A 116 36.37 24.96 21.19
C ASP A 116 35.57 24.91 22.50
N PRO A 117 36.03 24.20 23.55
CA PRO A 117 35.25 23.95 24.77
C PRO A 117 34.60 25.18 25.40
N LEU A 118 35.29 26.33 25.41
CA LEU A 118 34.75 27.59 25.95
C LEU A 118 33.60 28.13 25.09
N VAL A 119 33.80 28.19 23.77
CA VAL A 119 32.80 28.68 22.80
C VAL A 119 31.60 27.73 22.74
N ALA A 120 31.85 26.42 22.77
CA ALA A 120 30.82 25.39 22.84
C ALA A 120 29.99 25.51 24.13
N THR A 121 30.64 25.64 25.29
CA THR A 121 29.95 25.84 26.58
C THR A 121 29.05 27.08 26.56
N LEU A 122 29.57 28.22 26.10
CA LEU A 122 28.78 29.46 25.99
C LEU A 122 27.61 29.29 25.01
N SER A 123 27.83 28.63 23.88
CA SER A 123 26.80 28.41 22.86
C SER A 123 25.68 27.48 23.35
N LEU A 124 26.02 26.41 24.08
CA LEU A 124 25.04 25.49 24.67
C LEU A 124 24.26 26.13 25.80
N ILE A 125 24.91 26.91 26.67
CA ILE A 125 24.23 27.68 27.72
C ILE A 125 23.30 28.71 27.09
N LEU A 126 23.74 29.41 26.04
CA LEU A 126 22.92 30.37 25.31
C LEU A 126 21.71 29.69 24.67
N LEU A 127 21.91 28.54 23.99
CA LEU A 127 20.83 27.76 23.37
C LEU A 127 19.81 27.29 24.41
N ALA A 128 20.29 26.73 25.53
CA ALA A 128 19.42 26.30 26.63
C ALA A 128 18.66 27.49 27.24
N SER A 129 19.31 28.64 27.41
CA SER A 129 18.70 29.86 27.96
C SER A 129 17.63 30.43 27.01
N ILE A 130 17.91 30.49 25.71
CA ILE A 130 16.93 30.90 24.68
C ILE A 130 15.73 29.94 24.72
N GLY A 131 15.97 28.63 24.79
CA GLY A 131 14.90 27.65 24.89
C GLY A 131 14.05 27.83 26.15
N PHE A 132 14.64 28.12 27.31
CA PHE A 132 13.85 28.42 28.51
C PHE A 132 13.07 29.73 28.39
N LEU A 133 13.63 30.76 27.74
CA LEU A 133 12.94 32.03 27.50
C LEU A 133 11.74 31.86 26.57
N LEU A 134 11.92 31.16 25.44
CA LEU A 134 10.83 30.82 24.53
C LEU A 134 9.80 29.92 25.21
N GLY A 135 10.27 28.96 26.00
CA GLY A 135 9.45 28.06 26.81
C GLY A 135 8.56 28.80 27.80
N GLU A 136 9.12 29.70 28.60
CA GLU A 136 8.39 30.52 29.57
C GLU A 136 7.45 31.52 28.90
N ARG A 137 7.80 32.05 27.73
CA ARG A 137 6.95 32.97 26.96
C ARG A 137 5.75 32.26 26.35
N TRP A 138 5.97 31.11 25.71
CA TRP A 138 4.95 30.41 24.94
C TRP A 138 4.13 29.43 25.78
N SER A 139 4.65 28.92 26.90
CA SER A 139 3.86 28.09 27.85
C SER A 139 2.66 28.83 28.45
N LYS A 140 2.68 30.17 28.47
CA LYS A 140 1.57 31.01 28.95
C LYS A 140 0.45 31.20 27.94
N ASP A 141 0.73 31.00 26.65
CA ASP A 141 -0.27 31.09 25.58
C ASP A 141 -0.88 29.71 25.35
N ARG A 142 -2.21 29.60 25.47
CA ARG A 142 -2.94 28.33 25.31
C ARG A 142 -2.68 27.67 23.94
N ARG A 143 -2.47 28.45 22.88
CA ARG A 143 -2.21 27.93 21.52
C ARG A 143 -0.76 27.50 21.31
N LEU A 144 0.18 28.12 22.03
CA LEU A 144 1.62 27.83 21.89
C LEU A 144 2.18 27.02 23.07
N ARG A 145 1.34 26.58 24.01
CA ARG A 145 1.75 25.89 25.24
C ARG A 145 2.64 24.68 24.94
N ILE A 146 2.26 23.86 23.97
CA ILE A 146 3.00 22.65 23.58
C ILE A 146 4.34 23.00 22.93
N LEU A 147 4.39 24.05 22.10
CA LEU A 147 5.65 24.57 21.55
C LEU A 147 6.57 25.10 22.67
N GLY A 148 6.00 25.77 23.68
CA GLY A 148 6.73 26.22 24.87
C GLY A 148 7.31 25.05 25.67
N ILE A 149 6.52 24.01 25.92
CA ILE A 149 6.97 22.77 26.58
C ILE A 149 8.07 22.08 25.75
N THR A 150 7.95 22.07 24.42
CA THR A 150 8.95 21.52 23.50
C THR A 150 10.30 22.22 23.66
N TRP A 151 10.32 23.55 23.77
CA TRP A 151 11.56 24.30 24.03
C TRP A 151 12.15 24.03 25.42
N ILE A 152 11.33 23.80 26.45
CA ILE A 152 11.80 23.40 27.78
C ILE A 152 12.48 22.02 27.73
N ILE A 153 11.89 21.06 27.00
CA ILE A 153 12.45 19.72 26.77
C ILE A 153 13.80 19.83 26.03
N ILE A 154 13.88 20.66 24.99
CA ILE A 154 15.12 20.92 24.25
C ILE A 154 16.18 21.49 25.19
N SER A 155 15.86 22.50 26.00
CA SER A 155 16.80 23.09 26.96
C SER A 155 17.32 22.06 27.96
N MET A 156 16.44 21.20 28.51
CA MET A 156 16.88 20.14 29.43
C MET A 156 17.82 19.13 28.76
N LYS A 157 17.53 18.72 27.52
CA LYS A 157 18.44 17.83 26.75
C LYS A 157 19.79 18.48 26.48
N VAL A 158 19.80 19.76 26.10
CA VAL A 158 21.03 20.54 25.89
C VAL A 158 21.86 20.61 27.19
N LEU A 159 21.23 20.76 28.36
CA LEU A 159 21.93 20.76 29.66
C LEU A 159 22.49 19.38 30.04
N TYR A 160 21.77 18.28 29.77
CA TYR A 160 22.32 16.93 29.94
C TYR A 160 23.50 16.69 29.01
N GLY A 161 23.38 17.09 27.73
CA GLY A 161 24.47 17.02 26.76
C GLY A 161 25.68 17.83 27.20
N LEU A 162 25.47 19.07 27.67
CA LEU A 162 26.53 19.92 28.22
C LEU A 162 27.25 19.22 29.39
N SER A 163 26.51 18.54 30.27
CA SER A 163 27.12 17.82 31.40
C SER A 163 28.09 16.75 30.93
N VAL A 164 27.71 15.98 29.89
CA VAL A 164 28.56 14.96 29.27
C VAL A 164 29.75 15.59 28.53
N GLU A 165 29.54 16.66 27.76
CA GLU A 165 30.62 17.34 27.03
C GLU A 165 31.64 18.00 27.96
N LEU A 166 31.22 18.57 29.10
CA LEU A 166 32.14 19.12 30.12
C LEU A 166 33.10 18.04 30.66
N GLN A 167 32.62 16.81 30.82
CA GLN A 167 33.47 15.69 31.22
C GLN A 167 34.41 15.29 30.07
N ARG A 168 33.88 15.17 28.85
CA ARG A 168 34.66 14.83 27.65
C ARG A 168 35.79 15.83 27.38
N TRP A 169 35.58 17.11 27.67
CA TRP A 169 36.60 18.17 27.55
C TRP A 169 37.59 18.21 28.72
N GLY A 170 37.45 17.34 29.72
CA GLY A 170 38.32 17.28 30.90
C GLY A 170 38.11 18.42 31.90
N ILE A 171 36.98 19.14 31.81
CA ILE A 171 36.64 20.24 32.74
C ILE A 171 36.15 19.69 34.08
N ILE A 172 35.45 18.55 34.06
CA ILE A 172 34.99 17.81 35.25
C ILE A 172 35.41 16.34 35.15
N GLY A 173 35.69 15.69 36.29
CA GLY A 173 35.92 14.24 36.35
C GLY A 173 34.62 13.43 36.40
N VAL A 174 34.71 12.09 36.37
CA VAL A 174 33.56 11.17 36.42
C VAL A 174 32.66 11.40 37.64
N GLU A 175 33.24 11.65 38.81
CA GLU A 175 32.49 11.98 40.03
C GLU A 175 31.71 13.30 39.88
N GLY A 176 32.33 14.29 39.22
CA GLY A 176 31.71 15.57 38.89
C GLY A 176 30.58 15.43 37.88
N LEU A 177 30.74 14.55 36.88
CA LEU A 177 29.68 14.20 35.92
C LEU A 177 28.49 13.56 36.64
N GLY A 178 28.72 12.57 37.51
CA GLY A 178 27.67 11.93 38.29
C GLY A 178 26.90 12.93 39.17
N ALA A 179 27.61 13.81 39.88
CA ALA A 179 27.00 14.86 40.68
C ALA A 179 26.20 15.87 39.82
N LEU A 180 26.75 16.31 38.69
CA LEU A 180 26.09 17.26 37.79
C LEU A 180 24.85 16.66 37.12
N LEU A 181 24.89 15.38 36.73
CA LEU A 181 23.74 14.62 36.20
C LEU A 181 22.64 14.45 37.27
N LEU A 182 22.99 14.18 38.53
CA LEU A 182 22.02 14.13 39.62
C LEU A 182 21.38 15.50 39.90
N VAL A 183 22.17 16.59 39.85
CA VAL A 183 21.65 17.96 39.98
C VAL A 183 20.72 18.31 38.82
N THR A 184 21.09 17.99 37.58
CA THR A 184 20.22 18.22 36.41
C THR A 184 18.98 17.33 36.42
N VAL A 185 19.05 16.10 36.94
CA VAL A 185 17.88 15.26 37.25
C VAL A 185 16.97 15.95 38.28
N GLY A 186 17.52 16.50 39.36
CA GLY A 186 16.76 17.30 40.32
C GLY A 186 16.09 18.51 39.69
N LEU A 187 16.82 19.26 38.86
CA LEU A 187 16.32 20.42 38.11
C LEU A 187 15.20 20.00 37.14
N ASN A 188 15.35 18.86 36.49
CA ASN A 188 14.35 18.29 35.60
C ASN A 188 13.05 17.95 36.36
N ILE A 189 13.17 17.29 37.52
CA ILE A 189 12.03 17.01 38.39
C ILE A 189 11.35 18.33 38.81
N VAL A 190 12.11 19.35 39.22
CA VAL A 190 11.54 20.67 39.56
C VAL A 190 10.84 21.32 38.37
N ALA A 191 11.46 21.32 37.18
CA ALA A 191 10.87 21.85 35.96
C ALA A 191 9.56 21.12 35.61
N SER A 192 9.52 19.79 35.79
CA SER A 192 8.34 18.99 35.54
C SER A 192 7.17 19.28 36.50
N TYR A 193 7.45 19.76 37.72
CA TYR A 193 6.43 20.26 38.65
C TYR A 193 6.01 21.69 38.29
N ARG A 194 6.95 22.55 37.89
CA ARG A 194 6.65 23.95 37.51
C ARG A 194 5.77 24.06 36.27
N TYR A 195 6.03 23.23 35.26
CA TYR A 195 5.30 23.26 33.99
C TYR A 195 4.20 22.19 33.91
N GLU A 196 4.00 21.43 35.00
CA GLU A 196 2.99 20.38 35.15
C GLU A 196 2.93 19.40 33.96
N HIS A 197 4.10 18.99 33.46
CA HIS A 197 4.18 18.14 32.28
C HIS A 197 5.09 16.93 32.52
N ASP A 198 4.51 15.74 32.40
CA ASP A 198 5.20 14.48 32.68
C ASP A 198 6.39 14.26 31.72
N ALA A 199 6.37 14.79 30.49
CA ALA A 199 7.41 14.51 29.47
C ALA A 199 8.76 15.12 29.83
N ILE A 200 8.74 16.14 30.69
CA ILE A 200 9.95 16.67 31.31
C ILE A 200 10.48 15.60 32.28
N ALA A 201 9.67 15.17 33.25
CA ALA A 201 10.04 14.17 34.26
C ALA A 201 10.51 12.82 33.65
N ALA A 202 9.93 12.40 32.53
CA ALA A 202 10.33 11.17 31.84
C ALA A 202 11.83 11.10 31.51
N GLN A 203 12.47 12.23 31.19
CA GLN A 203 13.90 12.28 30.89
C GLN A 203 14.75 11.86 32.08
N SER A 204 14.33 12.25 33.29
CA SER A 204 15.04 11.89 34.53
C SER A 204 15.09 10.37 34.75
N THR A 205 14.09 9.63 34.27
CA THR A 205 14.01 8.16 34.33
C THR A 205 15.19 7.48 33.67
N LEU A 206 15.47 7.85 32.41
CA LEU A 206 16.51 7.23 31.61
C LEU A 206 17.90 7.63 32.12
N VAL A 207 18.06 8.89 32.53
CA VAL A 207 19.32 9.38 33.11
C VAL A 207 19.60 8.68 34.45
N LEU A 208 18.58 8.47 35.30
CA LEU A 208 18.76 7.79 36.59
C LEU A 208 19.14 6.31 36.44
N LEU A 209 18.62 5.61 35.43
CA LEU A 209 19.03 4.23 35.11
C LEU A 209 20.49 4.19 34.61
N ALA A 210 20.89 5.13 33.76
CA ALA A 210 22.26 5.23 33.26
C ALA A 210 23.27 5.57 34.37
N VAL A 211 22.97 6.59 35.18
CA VAL A 211 23.80 6.98 36.33
C VAL A 211 23.85 5.87 37.37
N GLY A 212 22.71 5.25 37.69
CA GLY A 212 22.63 4.13 38.64
C GLY A 212 23.47 2.93 38.22
N SER A 213 23.41 2.55 36.94
CA SER A 213 24.20 1.43 36.40
C SER A 213 25.70 1.73 36.41
N THR A 214 26.07 2.97 36.11
CA THR A 214 27.47 3.40 36.17
C THR A 214 27.99 3.41 37.60
N ALA A 215 27.24 3.96 38.54
CA ALA A 215 27.60 3.95 39.96
C ALA A 215 27.69 2.51 40.51
N GLY A 216 26.79 1.63 40.07
CA GLY A 216 26.79 0.21 40.42
C GLY A 216 28.03 -0.53 39.90
N SER A 217 28.62 -0.09 38.79
CA SER A 217 29.81 -0.72 38.20
C SER A 217 31.02 -0.74 39.15
N LEU A 218 31.10 0.21 40.10
CA LEU A 218 32.13 0.28 41.13
C LEU A 218 32.10 -0.93 42.09
N TYR A 219 30.94 -1.58 42.21
CA TYR A 219 30.72 -2.75 43.08
C TYR A 219 30.46 -4.04 42.28
N GLY A 220 30.82 -4.06 40.98
CA GLY A 220 30.65 -5.22 40.10
C GLY A 220 29.20 -5.51 39.69
N GLN A 221 28.94 -6.70 39.16
CA GLN A 221 27.61 -7.09 38.64
C GLN A 221 26.51 -7.02 39.71
N GLU A 222 26.83 -7.38 40.96
CA GLU A 222 25.90 -7.29 42.10
C GLU A 222 25.49 -5.85 42.39
N GLY A 223 26.46 -4.93 42.32
CA GLY A 223 26.25 -3.49 42.48
C GLY A 223 25.35 -2.91 41.39
N VAL A 224 25.58 -3.29 40.13
CA VAL A 224 24.73 -2.89 38.99
C VAL A 224 23.30 -3.39 39.18
N ALA A 225 23.11 -4.68 39.49
CA ALA A 225 21.78 -5.25 39.74
C ALA A 225 21.05 -4.53 40.88
N PHE A 226 21.76 -4.25 41.98
CA PHE A 226 21.21 -3.51 43.11
C PHE A 226 20.83 -2.07 42.77
N MET A 227 21.69 -1.35 42.02
CA MET A 227 21.41 0.03 41.61
C MET A 227 20.28 0.13 40.58
N ILE A 228 20.15 -0.84 39.66
CA ILE A 228 19.00 -0.94 38.75
C ILE A 228 17.70 -1.12 39.54
N LEU A 229 17.72 -1.96 40.58
CA LEU A 229 16.57 -2.16 41.46
C LEU A 229 16.21 -0.87 42.22
N ILE A 230 17.19 -0.16 42.78
CA ILE A 230 16.98 1.15 43.44
C ILE A 230 16.39 2.15 42.47
N SER A 231 16.98 2.31 41.28
CA SER A 231 16.48 3.24 40.26
C SER A 231 15.04 2.89 39.90
N THR A 232 14.71 1.60 39.72
CA THR A 232 13.34 1.14 39.44
C THR A 232 12.36 1.48 40.59
N ILE A 233 12.78 1.30 41.85
CA ILE A 233 11.98 1.69 43.02
C ILE A 233 11.73 3.21 43.03
N LEU A 234 12.76 4.03 42.85
CA LEU A 234 12.65 5.49 42.84
C LEU A 234 11.70 5.98 41.75
N MET A 235 11.75 5.35 40.57
CA MET A 235 10.84 5.67 39.48
C MET A 235 9.39 5.33 39.80
N HIS A 236 9.14 4.16 40.37
CA HIS A 236 7.79 3.77 40.79
C HIS A 236 7.26 4.63 41.95
N ILE A 237 8.14 5.10 42.84
CA ILE A 237 7.79 6.08 43.89
C ILE A 237 7.39 7.40 43.25
N LEU A 238 8.15 7.92 42.28
CA LEU A 238 7.83 9.17 41.59
C LEU A 238 6.49 9.07 40.84
N ALA A 239 6.25 7.97 40.12
CA ALA A 239 4.98 7.69 39.47
C ALA A 239 3.81 7.63 40.47
N THR A 240 4.03 6.99 41.62
CA THR A 240 3.05 6.92 42.71
C THR A 240 2.74 8.28 43.32
N HIS A 241 3.77 9.10 43.57
CA HIS A 241 3.62 10.41 44.18
C HIS A 241 2.87 11.38 43.25
N ARG A 242 3.20 11.37 41.96
CA ARG A 242 2.54 12.19 40.93
C ARG A 242 1.18 11.63 40.49
N LYS A 243 0.83 10.41 40.92
CA LYS A 243 -0.33 9.65 40.40
C LYS A 243 -0.35 9.63 38.86
N SER A 244 0.82 9.42 38.25
CA SER A 244 1.00 9.54 36.80
C SER A 244 1.07 8.15 36.16
N GLY A 245 0.08 7.85 35.32
CA GLY A 245 0.11 6.67 34.46
C GLY A 245 1.24 6.73 33.43
N ASN A 246 1.62 7.92 32.94
CA ASN A 246 2.76 8.11 32.02
C ASN A 246 4.07 7.58 32.62
N LEU A 247 4.36 7.98 33.86
CA LEU A 247 5.59 7.59 34.56
C LEU A 247 5.55 6.13 35.02
N ALA A 248 4.38 5.62 35.40
CA ALA A 248 4.22 4.20 35.73
C ALA A 248 4.48 3.32 34.50
N ALA A 249 3.87 3.65 33.36
CA ALA A 249 4.05 2.92 32.11
C ALA A 249 5.51 2.97 31.62
N LEU A 250 6.14 4.15 31.70
CA LEU A 250 7.56 4.32 31.36
C LEU A 250 8.47 3.51 32.28
N GLY A 251 8.22 3.50 33.60
CA GLY A 251 9.01 2.75 34.58
C GLY A 251 8.96 1.23 34.36
N ILE A 252 7.77 0.70 34.05
CA ILE A 252 7.57 -0.71 33.69
C ILE A 252 8.37 -1.06 32.44
N ALA A 253 8.26 -0.24 31.39
CA ALA A 253 8.95 -0.47 30.12
C ALA A 253 10.48 -0.35 30.26
N SER A 254 10.96 0.73 30.87
CA SER A 254 12.39 1.06 30.93
C SER A 254 13.17 0.11 31.83
N SER A 255 12.59 -0.36 32.94
CA SER A 255 13.30 -1.25 33.88
C SER A 255 13.66 -2.60 33.25
N ASN A 256 12.69 -3.27 32.61
CA ASN A 256 12.95 -4.53 31.90
C ASN A 256 13.83 -4.33 30.66
N LEU A 257 13.65 -3.24 29.90
CA LEU A 257 14.49 -2.93 28.74
C LEU A 257 15.95 -2.72 29.13
N TRP A 258 16.17 -2.05 30.26
CA TRP A 258 17.51 -1.81 30.77
C TRP A 258 18.18 -3.10 31.25
N ILE A 259 17.47 -3.98 31.98
CA ILE A 259 17.99 -5.30 32.35
C ILE A 259 18.31 -6.14 31.11
N GLY A 260 17.43 -6.14 30.11
CA GLY A 260 17.64 -6.80 28.83
C GLY A 260 18.90 -6.33 28.10
N MET A 261 19.15 -5.01 28.09
CA MET A 261 20.37 -4.42 27.53
C MET A 261 21.63 -4.91 28.25
N HIS A 262 21.61 -4.95 29.59
CA HIS A 262 22.72 -5.48 30.39
C HIS A 262 22.97 -6.98 30.20
N ALA A 263 21.93 -7.75 29.86
CA ALA A 263 22.04 -9.18 29.61
C ALA A 263 22.58 -9.50 28.21
N ILE A 264 22.20 -8.73 27.19
CA ILE A 264 22.59 -9.01 25.79
C ILE A 264 23.91 -8.35 25.36
N THR A 265 24.30 -7.26 26.02
CA THR A 265 25.54 -6.54 25.69
C THR A 265 26.70 -7.04 26.54
N GLY A 266 27.91 -7.14 25.97
CA GLY A 266 29.15 -7.46 26.71
C GLY A 266 29.66 -6.33 27.63
N GLY A 267 28.79 -5.37 27.98
CA GLY A 267 29.15 -4.09 28.57
C GLY A 267 29.58 -3.06 27.51
N PHE A 268 29.40 -1.78 27.83
CA PHE A 268 29.79 -0.66 26.96
C PHE A 268 30.08 0.60 27.77
N GLU A 269 30.72 1.58 27.14
CA GLU A 269 31.07 2.86 27.76
C GLU A 269 30.33 4.01 27.04
N ILE A 270 29.69 4.91 27.80
CA ILE A 270 29.14 6.18 27.29
C ILE A 270 30.02 7.31 27.83
N GLY A 271 30.96 7.81 27.05
CA GLY A 271 32.03 8.67 27.59
C GLY A 271 32.91 7.85 28.53
N GLU A 272 33.10 8.30 29.78
CA GLU A 272 33.73 7.51 30.85
C GLU A 272 32.71 6.77 31.74
N LEU A 273 31.41 6.78 31.40
CA LEU A 273 30.39 6.04 32.14
C LEU A 273 30.44 4.54 31.75
N ARG A 274 30.90 3.69 32.67
CA ARG A 274 31.02 2.25 32.47
C ARG A 274 29.73 1.49 32.78
N VAL A 275 29.21 0.77 31.80
CA VAL A 275 28.06 -0.13 31.93
C VAL A 275 28.55 -1.58 31.84
N LEU A 276 28.42 -2.36 32.93
CA LEU A 276 28.88 -3.76 32.98
C LEU A 276 27.81 -4.75 32.53
N ALA A 277 28.20 -5.85 31.88
CA ALA A 277 27.30 -6.97 31.56
C ALA A 277 26.79 -7.70 32.81
N LEU A 278 25.60 -8.28 32.74
CA LEU A 278 25.00 -9.14 33.78
C LEU A 278 25.06 -10.62 33.35
N ASP A 279 26.22 -11.24 33.52
CA ASP A 279 26.50 -12.59 33.01
C ASP A 279 26.16 -13.73 34.00
N LYS A 280 25.98 -13.42 35.29
CA LYS A 280 25.66 -14.42 36.31
C LYS A 280 24.20 -14.91 36.16
N PRO A 281 23.93 -16.17 35.76
CA PRO A 281 22.57 -16.63 35.42
C PRO A 281 21.58 -16.50 36.57
N LEU A 282 21.98 -16.89 37.78
CA LEU A 282 21.14 -16.80 38.98
C LEU A 282 20.84 -15.36 39.38
N LEU A 283 21.83 -14.45 39.31
CA LEU A 283 21.65 -13.03 39.63
C LEU A 283 20.64 -12.39 38.68
N LEU A 284 20.81 -12.60 37.37
CA LEU A 284 19.92 -12.09 36.35
C LEU A 284 18.50 -12.66 36.51
N PHE A 285 18.39 -13.96 36.81
CA PHE A 285 17.09 -14.63 37.02
C PHE A 285 16.35 -14.03 38.22
N VAL A 286 17.04 -13.80 39.34
CA VAL A 286 16.45 -13.21 40.55
C VAL A 286 16.10 -11.74 40.34
N LEU A 287 16.98 -10.96 39.71
CA LEU A 287 16.72 -9.55 39.38
C LEU A 287 15.47 -9.41 38.51
N MET A 288 15.34 -10.27 37.49
CA MET A 288 14.17 -10.31 36.61
C MET A 288 12.91 -10.77 37.33
N LEU A 289 12.98 -11.78 38.21
CA LEU A 289 11.85 -12.22 39.03
C LEU A 289 11.29 -11.09 39.91
N ILE A 290 12.16 -10.38 40.62
CA ILE A 290 11.78 -9.28 41.52
C ILE A 290 11.24 -8.09 40.70
N THR A 291 11.98 -7.65 39.68
CA THR A 291 11.61 -6.49 38.87
C THR A 291 10.31 -6.73 38.11
N THR A 292 10.11 -7.91 37.53
CA THR A 292 8.85 -8.28 36.87
C THR A 292 7.69 -8.32 37.86
N GLY A 293 7.88 -8.83 39.08
CA GLY A 293 6.87 -8.80 40.13
C GLY A 293 6.46 -7.38 40.53
N MET A 294 7.44 -6.48 40.69
CA MET A 294 7.18 -5.05 40.95
C MET A 294 6.43 -4.39 39.79
N ASN A 295 6.87 -4.65 38.55
CA ASN A 295 6.25 -4.14 37.33
C ASN A 295 4.79 -4.61 37.19
N ALA A 296 4.52 -5.89 37.46
CA ALA A 296 3.17 -6.45 37.49
C ALA A 296 2.28 -5.78 38.57
N GLY A 297 2.85 -5.46 39.73
CA GLY A 297 2.17 -4.70 40.79
C GLY A 297 1.82 -3.28 40.37
N MET A 298 2.75 -2.56 39.74
CA MET A 298 2.52 -1.21 39.22
C MET A 298 1.51 -1.20 38.08
N ALA A 299 1.60 -2.17 37.15
CA ALA A 299 0.66 -2.34 36.07
C ALA A 299 -0.77 -2.61 36.60
N THR A 300 -0.90 -3.39 37.67
CA THR A 300 -2.20 -3.64 38.33
C THR A 300 -2.75 -2.36 38.97
N ARG A 301 -1.90 -1.59 39.68
CA ARG A 301 -2.31 -0.39 40.40
C ARG A 301 -2.74 0.75 39.48
N PHE A 302 -2.02 0.93 38.37
CA PHE A 302 -2.21 2.03 37.43
C PHE A 302 -3.02 1.63 36.19
N ALA A 303 -3.57 0.42 36.11
CA ALA A 303 -4.22 -0.11 34.90
C ALA A 303 -5.27 0.86 34.29
N ARG A 304 -5.99 1.59 35.15
CA ARG A 304 -7.08 2.52 34.78
C ARG A 304 -6.65 3.97 34.57
N GLU A 305 -5.36 4.29 34.74
CA GLU A 305 -4.83 5.65 34.59
C GLU A 305 -4.43 5.92 33.13
N GLU A 306 -4.57 7.18 32.69
CA GLU A 306 -4.18 7.56 31.33
C GLU A 306 -2.66 7.55 31.13
N ASN A 307 -2.20 7.22 29.91
CA ASN A 307 -0.79 7.23 29.58
C ASN A 307 -0.49 7.59 28.11
N TRP A 308 0.71 8.09 27.84
CA TRP A 308 1.16 8.50 26.51
C TRP A 308 1.23 7.38 25.52
N PHE A 309 1.61 6.17 25.95
CA PHE A 309 1.71 5.06 25.01
C PHE A 309 0.31 4.67 24.49
N SER A 310 -0.70 4.67 25.37
CA SER A 310 -2.11 4.51 25.01
C SER A 310 -2.60 5.64 24.08
N LYS A 311 -2.34 6.91 24.44
CA LYS A 311 -2.69 8.06 23.58
C LYS A 311 -1.96 8.00 22.23
N GLY A 312 -0.70 7.58 22.22
CA GLY A 312 0.11 7.39 21.02
C GLY A 312 -0.46 6.30 20.12
N MET A 313 -0.88 5.17 20.68
CA MET A 313 -1.56 4.10 19.95
C MET A 313 -2.91 4.56 19.40
N LYS A 314 -3.67 5.37 20.16
CA LYS A 314 -4.93 5.99 19.69
C LYS A 314 -4.65 6.90 18.48
N ILE A 315 -3.63 7.75 18.58
CA ILE A 315 -3.18 8.63 17.48
C ILE A 315 -2.70 7.82 16.28
N LEU A 316 -2.04 6.67 16.47
CA LEU A 316 -1.64 5.78 15.38
C LEU A 316 -2.82 5.01 14.76
N GLY A 317 -4.04 5.18 15.28
CA GLY A 317 -5.22 4.44 14.82
C GLY A 317 -5.22 2.96 15.23
N LEU A 318 -4.38 2.58 16.20
CA LEU A 318 -4.22 1.20 16.67
C LEU A 318 -5.15 0.87 17.87
N GLY A 319 -6.03 1.81 18.22
CA GLY A 319 -6.96 1.73 19.36
C GLY A 319 -6.45 2.46 20.61
N LYS A 320 -7.24 2.49 21.69
CA LYS A 320 -6.86 3.04 23.00
C LYS A 320 -6.58 1.88 23.97
N PRO A 321 -5.41 1.21 23.86
CA PRO A 321 -5.06 0.14 24.78
C PRO A 321 -4.95 0.64 26.22
N GLY A 322 -5.29 -0.23 27.18
CA GLY A 322 -5.16 0.03 28.61
C GLY A 322 -3.69 0.20 29.00
N LEU A 323 -3.43 0.87 30.11
CA LEU A 323 -2.06 1.08 30.60
C LEU A 323 -1.32 -0.23 30.79
N TRP A 324 -2.01 -1.23 31.36
CA TRP A 324 -1.46 -2.57 31.55
C TRP A 324 -1.00 -3.17 30.22
N GLY A 325 -1.88 -3.20 29.20
CA GLY A 325 -1.57 -3.79 27.90
C GLY A 325 -0.32 -3.21 27.24
N VAL A 326 -0.19 -1.87 27.17
CA VAL A 326 0.95 -1.25 26.47
C VAL A 326 2.24 -1.31 27.27
N SER A 327 2.19 -1.00 28.56
CA SER A 327 3.38 -0.96 29.40
C SER A 327 3.99 -2.34 29.60
N VAL A 328 3.16 -3.37 29.78
CA VAL A 328 3.61 -4.76 29.87
C VAL A 328 4.18 -5.24 28.55
N SER A 329 3.56 -4.91 27.41
CA SER A 329 4.09 -5.30 26.08
C SER A 329 5.46 -4.69 25.81
N LEU A 330 5.66 -3.40 26.11
CA LEU A 330 6.97 -2.74 25.99
C LEU A 330 8.00 -3.31 26.97
N GLY A 331 7.60 -3.58 28.22
CA GLY A 331 8.45 -4.22 29.21
C GLY A 331 8.79 -5.67 28.85
N LEU A 332 7.93 -6.38 28.12
CA LEU A 332 8.18 -7.73 27.66
C LEU A 332 9.31 -7.75 26.64
N ILE A 333 9.39 -6.78 25.71
CA ILE A 333 10.51 -6.66 24.75
C ILE A 333 11.86 -6.68 25.48
N GLY A 334 11.98 -5.87 26.54
CA GLY A 334 13.17 -5.84 27.37
C GLY A 334 13.49 -7.15 28.07
N ALA A 335 12.47 -7.78 28.64
CA ALA A 335 12.60 -9.07 29.27
C ALA A 335 13.06 -10.16 28.28
N LEU A 336 12.55 -10.13 27.05
CA LEU A 336 12.92 -11.08 26.00
C LEU A 336 14.36 -10.94 25.53
N LEU A 337 14.97 -9.75 25.59
CA LEU A 337 16.41 -9.59 25.36
C LEU A 337 17.23 -10.38 26.39
N ALA A 338 16.81 -10.37 27.67
CA ALA A 338 17.47 -11.15 28.71
C ALA A 338 17.28 -12.68 28.54
N VAL A 339 16.11 -13.10 28.06
CA VAL A 339 15.84 -14.51 27.70
C VAL A 339 16.72 -14.91 26.51
N ALA A 340 16.77 -14.10 25.45
CA ALA A 340 17.53 -14.37 24.25
C ALA A 340 19.04 -14.48 24.51
N ALA A 341 19.58 -13.63 25.39
CA ALA A 341 20.98 -13.68 25.80
C ALA A 341 21.38 -15.03 26.44
N ASN A 342 20.43 -15.76 27.02
CA ASN A 342 20.66 -17.02 27.73
C ASN A 342 19.97 -18.21 27.04
N ARG A 343 19.67 -18.11 25.74
CA ARG A 343 18.96 -19.17 24.98
C ARG A 343 19.69 -20.51 24.90
N GLY A 344 20.99 -20.54 25.22
CA GLY A 344 21.80 -21.76 25.22
C GLY A 344 21.37 -22.81 26.25
N ASP A 345 20.68 -22.42 27.31
CA ASP A 345 20.01 -23.33 28.25
C ASP A 345 18.48 -23.18 28.10
N ILE A 346 17.86 -24.13 27.40
CA ILE A 346 16.42 -24.14 27.12
C ILE A 346 15.62 -24.11 28.45
N GLY A 347 16.08 -24.80 29.48
CA GLY A 347 15.44 -24.80 30.79
C GLY A 347 15.50 -23.44 31.47
N TYR A 348 16.62 -22.72 31.36
CA TYR A 348 16.76 -21.36 31.86
C TYR A 348 15.82 -20.39 31.13
N ALA A 349 15.88 -20.40 29.79
CA ALA A 349 15.14 -19.48 28.95
C ALA A 349 13.62 -19.65 29.10
N LEU A 350 13.12 -20.89 29.06
CA LEU A 350 11.70 -21.18 29.30
C LEU A 350 11.30 -20.90 30.76
N GLY A 351 12.23 -21.02 31.71
CA GLY A 351 12.00 -20.66 33.12
C GLY A 351 11.75 -19.17 33.30
N MET A 352 12.54 -18.34 32.62
CA MET A 352 12.35 -16.89 32.57
C MET A 352 11.03 -16.49 31.89
N VAL A 353 10.67 -17.16 30.79
CA VAL A 353 9.34 -17.01 30.15
C VAL A 353 8.23 -17.36 31.13
N THR A 354 8.39 -18.44 31.91
CA THR A 354 7.42 -18.87 32.92
C THR A 354 7.23 -17.79 34.01
N VAL A 355 8.30 -17.13 34.45
CA VAL A 355 8.24 -16.00 35.40
C VAL A 355 7.42 -14.84 34.82
N LEU A 356 7.69 -14.46 33.57
CA LEU A 356 6.98 -13.39 32.87
C LEU A 356 5.49 -13.73 32.70
N CYS A 357 5.19 -14.93 32.21
CA CYS A 357 3.83 -15.42 32.05
C CYS A 357 3.09 -15.46 33.39
N GLY A 358 3.73 -15.94 34.47
CA GLY A 358 3.11 -15.98 35.79
C GLY A 358 2.80 -14.61 36.36
N ALA A 359 3.79 -13.71 36.39
CA ALA A 359 3.63 -12.37 36.95
C ALA A 359 2.62 -11.52 36.16
N PHE A 360 2.73 -11.48 34.82
CA PHE A 360 1.85 -10.66 34.00
C PHE A 360 0.45 -11.27 33.85
N SER A 361 0.31 -12.58 33.58
CA SER A 361 -1.04 -13.20 33.56
C SER A 361 -1.72 -13.10 34.92
N GLY A 362 -0.94 -13.19 36.01
CA GLY A 362 -1.44 -12.94 37.34
C GLY A 362 -1.97 -11.51 37.51
N SER A 363 -1.19 -10.49 37.15
CA SER A 363 -1.66 -9.10 37.19
C SER A 363 -2.88 -8.84 36.30
N TYR A 364 -2.93 -9.45 35.11
CA TYR A 364 -4.08 -9.34 34.20
C TYR A 364 -5.37 -9.82 34.86
N LEU A 365 -5.36 -11.02 35.48
CA LEU A 365 -6.53 -11.55 36.18
C LEU A 365 -6.98 -10.62 37.32
N VAL A 366 -6.04 -9.98 38.02
CA VAL A 366 -6.38 -9.01 39.08
C VAL A 366 -7.02 -7.75 38.52
N VAL A 367 -6.53 -7.24 37.38
CA VAL A 367 -7.16 -6.09 36.68
C VAL A 367 -8.56 -6.45 36.18
N ARG A 368 -8.76 -7.69 35.72
CA ARG A 368 -10.08 -8.23 35.31
C ARG A 368 -11.03 -8.54 36.48
N GLY A 369 -10.66 -8.20 37.72
CA GLY A 369 -11.54 -8.31 38.89
C GLY A 369 -11.40 -9.61 39.68
N VAL A 370 -10.48 -10.52 39.33
CA VAL A 370 -10.18 -11.68 40.17
C VAL A 370 -9.44 -11.20 41.43
N SER A 371 -9.90 -11.65 42.60
CA SER A 371 -9.30 -11.19 43.86
C SER A 371 -7.79 -11.43 43.90
N TRP A 372 -7.01 -10.39 44.25
CA TRP A 372 -5.53 -10.46 44.30
C TRP A 372 -5.02 -11.70 45.04
N LYS A 373 -5.58 -12.04 46.21
CA LYS A 373 -5.18 -13.21 47.00
C LYS A 373 -5.36 -14.54 46.27
N ARG A 374 -6.42 -14.69 45.46
CA ARG A 374 -6.71 -15.93 44.70
C ARG A 374 -5.68 -16.19 43.62
N VAL A 375 -5.05 -15.13 43.09
CA VAL A 375 -4.06 -15.19 42.00
C VAL A 375 -2.63 -15.14 42.54
N SER A 376 -2.32 -14.17 43.40
CA SER A 376 -0.96 -13.94 43.89
C SER A 376 -0.49 -15.01 44.87
N LEU A 377 -1.38 -15.56 45.71
CA LEU A 377 -0.99 -16.56 46.71
C LEU A 377 -0.38 -17.83 46.07
N PRO A 378 -1.02 -18.53 45.11
CA PRO A 378 -0.42 -19.71 44.49
C PRO A 378 0.87 -19.37 43.72
N LEU A 379 0.90 -18.24 43.00
CA LEU A 379 2.06 -17.83 42.21
C LEU A 379 3.26 -17.46 43.08
N ILE A 380 3.08 -16.63 44.11
CA ILE A 380 4.16 -16.21 45.02
C ILE A 380 4.64 -17.41 45.85
N THR A 381 3.74 -18.25 46.36
CA THR A 381 4.12 -19.43 47.14
C THR A 381 4.98 -20.38 46.31
N MET A 382 4.56 -20.68 45.08
CA MET A 382 5.36 -21.51 44.18
C MET A 382 6.64 -20.82 43.71
N ALA A 383 6.63 -19.50 43.47
CA ALA A 383 7.84 -18.77 43.11
C ALA A 383 8.89 -18.84 44.23
N ILE A 384 8.49 -18.73 45.51
CA ILE A 384 9.41 -18.88 46.65
C ILE A 384 9.97 -20.31 46.73
N ILE A 385 9.11 -21.32 46.58
CA ILE A 385 9.54 -22.74 46.59
C ILE A 385 10.53 -22.99 45.44
N LEU A 386 10.19 -22.56 44.23
CA LEU A 386 11.04 -22.75 43.06
C LEU A 386 12.33 -21.91 43.13
N LEU A 387 12.30 -20.74 43.76
CA LEU A 387 13.51 -19.96 44.05
C LEU A 387 14.44 -20.70 45.03
N LEU A 388 13.88 -21.36 46.06
CA LEU A 388 14.68 -22.23 46.93
C LEU A 388 15.27 -23.41 46.16
N VAL A 389 14.53 -24.00 45.23
CA VAL A 389 15.06 -25.05 44.33
C VAL A 389 16.23 -24.52 43.50
N LEU A 390 16.16 -23.30 42.96
CA LEU A 390 17.27 -22.68 42.24
C LEU A 390 18.48 -22.42 43.15
N LEU A 391 18.26 -21.94 44.38
CA LEU A 391 19.32 -21.67 45.37
C LEU A 391 20.04 -22.95 45.84
N PHE A 392 19.34 -24.09 45.89
CA PHE A 392 19.88 -25.41 46.27
C PHE A 392 20.07 -26.37 45.08
N GLY A 393 20.10 -25.83 43.85
CA GLY A 393 19.93 -26.59 42.60
C GLY A 393 20.85 -27.79 42.40
N THR A 394 22.10 -27.70 42.87
CA THR A 394 23.11 -28.78 42.74
C THR A 394 22.71 -30.08 43.45
N THR A 395 21.92 -29.99 44.52
CA THR A 395 21.45 -31.17 45.28
C THR A 395 20.18 -31.76 44.67
N VAL A 396 19.36 -30.92 44.04
CA VAL A 396 18.08 -31.33 43.44
C VAL A 396 18.30 -31.98 42.08
N SER A 397 19.14 -31.38 41.23
CA SER A 397 19.42 -31.85 39.87
C SER A 397 20.07 -33.23 39.85
N SER A 398 20.98 -33.49 40.79
CA SER A 398 21.63 -34.79 40.97
C SER A 398 20.68 -35.92 41.40
N SER A 399 19.52 -35.60 41.98
CA SER A 399 18.53 -36.61 42.42
C SER A 399 17.46 -36.93 41.36
N LEU A 400 17.09 -35.95 40.52
CA LEU A 400 15.96 -36.05 39.59
C LEU A 400 16.38 -36.20 38.12
N GLY A 401 17.66 -35.98 37.78
CA GLY A 401 18.15 -36.08 36.40
C GLY A 401 17.72 -34.94 35.47
N PHE A 402 17.10 -33.90 36.01
CA PHE A 402 16.71 -32.67 35.30
C PHE A 402 17.45 -31.46 35.90
N SER A 403 17.74 -30.44 35.08
CA SER A 403 18.33 -29.20 35.60
C SER A 403 17.32 -28.45 36.50
N GLU A 404 17.83 -27.71 37.48
CA GLU A 404 17.01 -26.89 38.39
C GLU A 404 16.10 -25.91 37.62
N TYR A 405 16.56 -25.38 36.48
CA TYR A 405 15.79 -24.52 35.60
C TYR A 405 14.72 -25.29 34.79
N THR A 406 14.98 -26.54 34.40
CA THR A 406 13.97 -27.40 33.76
C THR A 406 12.83 -27.72 34.74
N ILE A 407 13.17 -28.02 36.00
CA ILE A 407 12.19 -28.23 37.07
C ILE A 407 11.38 -26.95 37.31
N PHE A 408 12.05 -25.79 37.39
CA PHE A 408 11.40 -24.49 37.49
C PHE A 408 10.38 -24.30 36.36
N THR A 409 10.80 -24.53 35.12
CA THR A 409 9.97 -24.36 33.91
C THR A 409 8.74 -25.25 33.94
N LEU A 410 8.91 -26.55 34.19
CA LEU A 410 7.82 -27.51 34.13
C LEU A 410 6.79 -27.26 35.24
N VAL A 411 7.24 -27.16 36.50
CA VAL A 411 6.36 -26.94 37.65
C VAL A 411 5.74 -25.54 37.62
N GLY A 412 6.52 -24.54 37.21
CA GLY A 412 6.05 -23.17 37.04
C GLY A 412 4.99 -23.06 35.94
N SER A 413 5.22 -23.66 34.77
CA SER A 413 4.28 -23.65 33.65
C SER A 413 2.96 -24.34 34.01
N ILE A 414 3.01 -25.47 34.73
CA ILE A 414 1.80 -26.14 35.26
C ILE A 414 1.05 -25.23 36.24
N THR A 415 1.77 -24.53 37.11
CA THR A 415 1.16 -23.60 38.09
C THR A 415 0.49 -22.42 37.39
N VAL A 416 1.16 -21.82 36.40
CA VAL A 416 0.60 -20.72 35.59
C VAL A 416 -0.62 -21.20 34.80
N ALA A 417 -0.53 -22.36 34.13
CA ALA A 417 -1.65 -22.95 33.41
C ALA A 417 -2.83 -23.25 34.33
N PHE A 418 -2.59 -23.78 35.53
CA PHE A 418 -3.63 -24.03 36.54
C PHE A 418 -4.35 -22.74 36.93
N VAL A 419 -3.61 -21.66 37.24
CA VAL A 419 -4.20 -20.37 37.62
C VAL A 419 -5.04 -19.78 36.48
N ILE A 420 -4.54 -19.82 35.24
CA ILE A 420 -5.25 -19.29 34.06
C ILE A 420 -6.49 -20.14 33.73
N LEU A 421 -6.37 -21.47 33.70
CA LEU A 421 -7.49 -22.37 33.35
C LEU A 421 -8.59 -22.36 34.43
N ARG A 422 -8.21 -22.22 35.70
CA ARG A 422 -9.18 -22.11 36.81
C ARG A 422 -10.03 -20.84 36.70
N ASP A 423 -9.44 -19.75 36.23
CA ASP A 423 -10.08 -18.43 36.12
C ASP A 423 -10.31 -18.03 34.64
N GLN A 424 -10.49 -19.03 33.76
CA GLN A 424 -10.56 -18.86 32.30
C GLN A 424 -11.70 -17.93 31.85
N ASP A 425 -12.83 -17.91 32.58
CA ASP A 425 -13.98 -17.09 32.24
C ASP A 425 -13.69 -15.58 32.35
N SER A 426 -12.67 -15.19 33.14
CA SER A 426 -12.23 -13.80 33.26
C SER A 426 -11.29 -13.36 32.14
N VAL A 427 -10.85 -14.29 31.28
CA VAL A 427 -9.89 -14.04 30.20
C VAL A 427 -10.60 -13.78 28.89
N THR A 428 -10.38 -12.61 28.29
CA THR A 428 -11.01 -12.26 27.02
C THR A 428 -10.43 -13.05 25.84
N ASP A 429 -11.22 -13.22 24.78
CA ASP A 429 -10.73 -13.82 23.53
C ASP A 429 -9.53 -13.06 22.95
N ARG A 430 -9.50 -11.74 23.17
CA ARG A 430 -8.39 -10.86 22.75
C ARG A 430 -7.06 -11.30 23.35
N VAL A 431 -7.04 -11.55 24.66
CA VAL A 431 -5.83 -12.01 25.34
C VAL A 431 -5.40 -13.40 24.91
N LEU A 432 -6.34 -14.32 24.68
CA LEU A 432 -5.99 -15.67 24.25
C LEU A 432 -5.34 -15.69 22.85
N TRP A 433 -5.82 -14.87 21.92
CA TRP A 433 -5.22 -14.84 20.59
C TRP A 433 -3.89 -14.09 20.59
N MET A 434 -3.77 -12.96 21.30
CA MET A 434 -2.47 -12.26 21.48
C MET A 434 -1.44 -13.15 22.19
N GLY A 435 -1.88 -13.91 23.20
CA GLY A 435 -1.07 -14.89 23.90
C GLY A 435 -0.60 -16.02 22.97
N SER A 436 -1.45 -16.48 22.05
CA SER A 436 -1.07 -17.49 21.05
C SER A 436 0.04 -16.98 20.12
N VAL A 437 -0.04 -15.73 19.66
CA VAL A 437 1.01 -15.09 18.85
C VAL A 437 2.30 -14.97 19.67
N ALA A 438 2.23 -14.45 20.90
CA ALA A 438 3.40 -14.27 21.75
C ALA A 438 4.09 -15.60 22.06
N VAL A 439 3.34 -16.65 22.44
CA VAL A 439 3.89 -17.98 22.72
C VAL A 439 4.53 -18.58 21.46
N LEU A 440 3.90 -18.43 20.30
CA LEU A 440 4.52 -18.87 19.04
C LEU A 440 5.86 -18.19 18.82
N THR A 441 5.92 -16.86 18.91
CA THR A 441 7.15 -16.09 18.72
C THR A 441 8.25 -16.56 19.68
N LEU A 442 7.88 -16.85 20.94
CA LEU A 442 8.83 -17.37 21.93
C LEU A 442 9.33 -18.76 21.58
N LEU A 443 8.45 -19.67 21.16
CA LEU A 443 8.86 -21.02 20.78
C LEU A 443 9.82 -20.99 19.58
N VAL A 444 9.51 -20.18 18.56
CA VAL A 444 10.34 -20.02 17.36
C VAL A 444 11.73 -19.45 17.68
N ILE A 445 11.82 -18.51 18.64
CA ILE A 445 13.11 -17.91 19.02
C ILE A 445 13.94 -18.83 19.93
N LEU A 446 13.29 -19.61 20.80
CA LEU A 446 13.96 -20.31 21.91
C LEU A 446 14.20 -21.80 21.66
N VAL A 447 13.36 -22.48 20.89
CA VAL A 447 13.52 -23.91 20.63
C VAL A 447 14.49 -24.08 19.47
N PRO A 448 15.66 -24.71 19.68
CA PRO A 448 16.62 -24.93 18.60
C PRO A 448 16.03 -25.90 17.57
N SER A 449 16.36 -25.66 16.30
CA SER A 449 15.96 -26.49 15.17
C SER A 449 17.15 -26.64 14.23
N ASP A 450 18.21 -27.29 14.72
CA ASP A 450 19.39 -27.59 13.91
C ASP A 450 19.11 -28.76 12.95
N SER A 451 19.86 -28.85 11.86
CA SER A 451 19.71 -29.94 10.88
C SER A 451 20.07 -31.29 11.49
N ASN A 452 19.49 -32.37 10.96
CA ASN A 452 19.85 -33.74 11.38
C ASN A 452 21.34 -34.04 11.18
N GLU A 453 21.96 -33.44 10.15
CA GLU A 453 23.39 -33.57 9.87
C GLU A 453 24.26 -32.92 10.94
N ALA A 454 23.78 -31.84 11.57
CA ALA A 454 24.42 -31.18 12.70
C ALA A 454 24.08 -31.84 14.06
N GLY A 455 23.36 -32.97 14.06
CA GLY A 455 22.89 -33.65 15.27
C GLY A 455 21.63 -33.05 15.90
N GLY A 456 20.95 -32.14 15.19
CA GLY A 456 19.63 -31.62 15.55
C GLY A 456 18.49 -32.56 15.17
N ASP A 457 17.25 -32.10 15.33
CA ASP A 457 16.03 -32.89 15.09
C ASP A 457 15.24 -32.44 13.84
N GLY A 458 15.83 -31.59 12.99
CA GLY A 458 15.20 -31.10 11.77
C GLY A 458 13.95 -30.25 12.00
N GLY A 459 13.77 -29.71 13.21
CA GLY A 459 12.63 -28.88 13.60
C GLY A 459 11.41 -29.67 14.11
N VAL A 460 11.55 -30.98 14.36
CA VAL A 460 10.45 -31.84 14.83
C VAL A 460 9.87 -31.35 16.15
N LEU A 461 10.70 -31.04 17.16
CA LEU A 461 10.24 -30.57 18.47
C LEU A 461 9.51 -29.23 18.35
N LEU A 462 10.10 -28.27 17.63
CA LEU A 462 9.50 -26.95 17.39
C LEU A 462 8.12 -27.08 16.73
N LEU A 463 8.05 -27.78 15.59
CA LEU A 463 6.81 -27.94 14.84
C LEU A 463 5.75 -28.76 15.58
N THR A 464 6.16 -29.69 16.45
CA THR A 464 5.23 -30.42 17.32
C THR A 464 4.62 -29.49 18.37
N MET A 465 5.43 -28.64 19.02
CA MET A 465 4.94 -27.65 19.99
C MET A 465 4.03 -26.62 19.33
N LEU A 466 4.36 -26.18 18.12
CA LEU A 466 3.49 -25.30 17.33
C LEU A 466 2.19 -25.99 16.89
N SER A 467 2.25 -27.27 16.50
CA SER A 467 1.05 -28.07 16.21
C SER A 467 0.11 -28.12 17.41
N LEU A 468 0.66 -28.36 18.61
CA LEU A 468 -0.12 -28.37 19.86
C LEU A 468 -0.74 -27.01 20.17
N LEU A 469 0.02 -25.92 19.97
CA LEU A 469 -0.49 -24.55 20.13
C LEU A 469 -1.68 -24.28 19.21
N HIS A 470 -1.58 -24.63 17.92
CA HIS A 470 -2.64 -24.38 16.93
C HIS A 470 -3.84 -25.30 17.09
N VAL A 471 -3.63 -26.55 17.50
CA VAL A 471 -4.74 -27.44 17.88
C VAL A 471 -5.45 -26.89 19.12
N GLY A 472 -4.68 -26.44 20.13
CA GLY A 472 -5.23 -25.82 21.34
C GLY A 472 -6.04 -24.56 21.04
N SER A 473 -5.51 -23.66 20.20
CA SER A 473 -6.21 -22.43 19.79
C SER A 473 -7.46 -22.76 18.97
N GLY A 474 -7.42 -23.76 18.08
CA GLY A 474 -8.56 -24.21 17.30
C GLY A 474 -9.68 -24.82 18.16
N VAL A 475 -9.32 -25.67 19.13
CA VAL A 475 -10.28 -26.23 20.09
C VAL A 475 -10.92 -25.13 20.93
N LEU A 476 -10.14 -24.14 21.39
CA LEU A 476 -10.65 -22.99 22.13
C LEU A 476 -11.56 -22.12 21.24
N ALA A 477 -11.19 -21.89 19.97
CA ALA A 477 -12.01 -21.14 19.02
C ALA A 477 -13.39 -21.79 18.83
N ILE A 478 -13.43 -23.12 18.68
CA ILE A 478 -14.68 -23.88 18.54
C ILE A 478 -15.49 -23.86 19.84
N LYS A 479 -14.84 -24.15 20.99
CA LYS A 479 -15.52 -24.22 22.30
C LYS A 479 -16.12 -22.88 22.71
N ARG A 480 -15.41 -21.78 22.44
CA ARG A 480 -15.86 -20.41 22.78
C ARG A 480 -16.70 -19.75 21.69
N LYS A 481 -16.78 -20.36 20.50
CA LYS A 481 -17.37 -19.74 19.28
C LYS A 481 -16.76 -18.36 19.00
N SER A 482 -15.44 -18.25 19.12
CA SER A 482 -14.72 -16.98 19.07
C SER A 482 -14.21 -16.68 17.64
N PRO A 483 -14.71 -15.61 16.99
CA PRO A 483 -14.20 -15.15 15.70
C PRO A 483 -12.70 -14.84 15.72
N SER A 484 -12.21 -14.22 16.80
CA SER A 484 -10.81 -13.79 16.91
C SER A 484 -9.85 -14.96 17.02
N LEU A 485 -10.20 -15.97 17.82
CA LEU A 485 -9.40 -17.18 17.94
C LEU A 485 -9.47 -18.03 16.67
N ALA A 486 -10.63 -18.06 15.98
CA ALA A 486 -10.74 -18.73 14.69
C ALA A 486 -9.85 -18.07 13.64
N GLY A 487 -9.89 -16.73 13.59
CA GLY A 487 -9.00 -15.88 12.79
C GLY A 487 -7.53 -16.22 12.97
N VAL A 488 -7.04 -16.15 14.21
CA VAL A 488 -5.65 -16.45 14.52
C VAL A 488 -5.29 -17.91 14.24
N THR A 489 -6.17 -18.87 14.56
CA THR A 489 -5.89 -20.29 14.27
C THR A 489 -5.74 -20.56 12.77
N VAL A 490 -6.53 -19.89 11.93
CA VAL A 490 -6.49 -20.05 10.47
C VAL A 490 -5.27 -19.35 9.85
N LEU A 491 -4.90 -18.16 10.33
CA LEU A 491 -3.87 -17.32 9.68
C LEU A 491 -2.47 -17.54 10.24
N LEU A 492 -2.36 -17.68 11.57
CA LEU A 492 -1.09 -17.66 12.29
C LEU A 492 -0.10 -18.72 11.77
N PRO A 493 -0.49 -20.00 11.51
CA PRO A 493 0.43 -21.03 11.02
C PRO A 493 1.17 -20.69 9.73
N TRP A 494 0.60 -19.79 8.92
CA TRP A 494 1.11 -19.41 7.60
C TRP A 494 1.87 -18.09 7.65
N THR A 495 1.41 -17.14 8.47
CA THR A 495 2.07 -15.84 8.62
C THR A 495 3.43 -15.95 9.29
N TRP A 496 3.57 -16.80 10.32
CA TRP A 496 4.83 -16.87 11.06
C TRP A 496 5.98 -17.36 10.19
N ILE A 497 5.73 -18.35 9.32
CA ILE A 497 6.72 -18.90 8.39
C ILE A 497 7.23 -17.83 7.42
N ILE A 498 6.32 -17.02 6.86
CA ILE A 498 6.71 -15.92 5.97
C ILE A 498 7.57 -14.90 6.72
N LEU A 499 7.13 -14.48 7.92
CA LEU A 499 7.81 -13.46 8.70
C LEU A 499 9.20 -13.92 9.15
N GLU A 500 9.31 -15.18 9.57
CA GLU A 500 10.57 -15.79 9.99
C GLU A 500 11.55 -15.85 8.81
N GLN A 501 11.15 -16.46 7.68
CA GLN A 501 12.02 -16.58 6.51
C GLN A 501 12.41 -15.22 5.93
N LEU A 502 11.50 -14.24 5.93
CA LEU A 502 11.81 -12.86 5.50
C LEU A 502 12.84 -12.20 6.42
N ALA A 503 12.71 -12.38 7.73
CA ALA A 503 13.64 -11.85 8.71
C ALA A 503 15.03 -12.50 8.57
N GLN A 504 15.08 -13.83 8.41
CA GLN A 504 16.30 -14.59 8.20
C GLN A 504 17.03 -14.13 6.93
N GLU A 505 16.34 -14.03 5.79
CA GLU A 505 16.94 -13.62 4.53
C GLU A 505 17.35 -12.15 4.52
N THR A 506 16.59 -11.28 5.19
CA THR A 506 16.98 -9.87 5.36
C THR A 506 18.27 -9.77 6.17
N LEU A 507 18.37 -10.49 7.30
CA LEU A 507 19.58 -10.50 8.12
C LEU A 507 20.77 -11.08 7.36
N ARG A 508 20.60 -12.23 6.69
CA ARG A 508 21.63 -12.85 5.86
C ARG A 508 22.12 -11.91 4.77
N THR A 509 21.20 -11.28 4.03
CA THR A 509 21.53 -10.30 2.99
C THR A 509 22.32 -9.12 3.56
N LEU A 510 21.92 -8.60 4.72
CA LEU A 510 22.63 -7.51 5.39
C LEU A 510 24.03 -7.92 5.85
N LEU A 511 24.21 -9.13 6.38
CA LEU A 511 25.52 -9.63 6.84
C LEU A 511 26.46 -9.88 5.65
N VAL A 512 26.00 -10.61 4.63
CA VAL A 512 26.77 -10.91 3.42
C VAL A 512 27.10 -9.62 2.65
N SER A 513 26.15 -8.68 2.55
CA SER A 513 26.39 -7.36 1.94
C SER A 513 27.45 -6.54 2.68
N ASN A 514 27.70 -6.83 3.96
CA ASN A 514 28.72 -6.17 4.78
C ASN A 514 30.01 -7.00 4.91
N ASN A 515 30.23 -8.01 4.05
CA ASN A 515 31.37 -8.94 4.08
C ASN A 515 31.53 -9.66 5.43
N LEU A 516 30.43 -9.90 6.15
CA LEU A 516 30.40 -10.77 7.32
C LEU A 516 30.07 -12.20 6.89
N ASP A 517 30.50 -13.17 7.69
CA ASP A 517 30.25 -14.59 7.42
C ASP A 517 28.75 -14.86 7.30
N ASP A 518 28.38 -15.68 6.31
CA ASP A 518 27.01 -16.14 6.13
C ASP A 518 26.60 -17.01 7.33
N PRO A 519 25.63 -16.59 8.16
CA PRO A 519 25.23 -17.33 9.34
C PRO A 519 24.51 -18.65 9.00
N GLY A 520 24.19 -18.91 7.73
CA GLY A 520 23.39 -20.06 7.31
C GLY A 520 21.92 -19.93 7.71
N SER A 521 21.19 -21.05 7.71
CA SER A 521 19.83 -21.11 8.24
C SER A 521 19.87 -21.02 9.76
N ILE A 522 19.29 -19.97 10.32
CA ILE A 522 19.15 -19.77 11.77
C ILE A 522 18.11 -20.76 12.32
N ILE A 523 17.06 -21.03 11.54
CA ILE A 523 16.03 -22.02 11.83
C ILE A 523 16.01 -23.01 10.67
N HIS A 524 16.53 -24.21 10.89
CA HIS A 524 16.46 -25.29 9.90
C HIS A 524 15.19 -26.12 10.08
N ILE A 525 14.42 -26.26 9.01
CA ILE A 525 13.19 -27.07 9.01
C ILE A 525 13.25 -28.06 7.85
N ASP A 526 13.19 -29.34 8.17
CA ASP A 526 13.19 -30.40 7.16
C ASP A 526 11.86 -30.42 6.39
N PRO A 527 11.87 -30.82 5.09
CA PRO A 527 10.67 -30.82 4.27
C PRO A 527 9.52 -31.69 4.81
N PHE A 528 9.84 -32.82 5.44
CA PHE A 528 8.82 -33.76 5.94
C PHE A 528 8.12 -33.27 7.21
N PRO A 529 8.83 -32.88 8.30
CA PRO A 529 8.23 -32.22 9.45
C PRO A 529 7.39 -30.99 9.07
N LEU A 530 7.89 -30.14 8.17
CA LEU A 530 7.15 -28.97 7.70
C LEU A 530 5.84 -29.36 7.01
N SER A 531 5.89 -30.34 6.12
CA SER A 531 4.72 -30.81 5.38
C SER A 531 3.66 -31.39 6.33
N ALA A 532 4.08 -32.16 7.34
CA ALA A 532 3.18 -32.71 8.36
C ALA A 532 2.49 -31.60 9.17
N TYR A 533 3.26 -30.60 9.60
CA TYR A 533 2.74 -29.41 10.29
C TYR A 533 1.70 -28.66 9.45
N LEU A 534 2.00 -28.38 8.18
CA LEU A 534 1.10 -27.65 7.29
C LEU A 534 -0.17 -28.44 6.95
N ILE A 535 -0.10 -29.77 6.88
CA ILE A 535 -1.28 -30.65 6.72
C ILE A 535 -2.18 -30.54 7.95
N ILE A 536 -1.63 -30.63 9.17
CA ILE A 536 -2.40 -30.48 10.42
C ILE A 536 -3.08 -29.11 10.45
N CYS A 537 -2.36 -28.05 10.12
CA CYS A 537 -2.88 -26.69 10.06
C CYS A 537 -3.96 -26.52 8.98
N SER A 538 -3.82 -27.15 7.81
CA SER A 538 -4.84 -27.12 6.74
C SER A 538 -6.13 -27.82 7.14
N VAL A 539 -6.02 -28.97 7.82
CA VAL A 539 -7.19 -29.70 8.36
C VAL A 539 -7.86 -28.90 9.47
N MET A 540 -7.08 -28.35 10.41
CA MET A 540 -7.60 -27.52 11.49
C MET A 540 -8.31 -26.28 10.94
N MET A 541 -7.74 -25.63 9.92
CA MET A 541 -8.33 -24.50 9.23
C MET A 541 -9.70 -24.84 8.63
N ALA A 542 -9.82 -25.97 7.93
CA ALA A 542 -11.10 -26.43 7.38
C ALA A 542 -12.14 -26.70 8.48
N ILE A 543 -11.74 -27.39 9.57
CA ILE A 543 -12.61 -27.69 10.71
C ILE A 543 -13.09 -26.43 11.41
N VAL A 544 -12.18 -25.50 11.72
CA VAL A 544 -12.51 -24.23 12.37
C VAL A 544 -13.45 -23.41 11.50
N ASN A 545 -13.15 -23.26 10.20
CA ASN A 545 -13.99 -22.51 9.27
C ASN A 545 -15.39 -23.12 9.08
N GLU A 546 -15.50 -24.46 9.04
CA GLU A 546 -16.79 -25.15 8.95
C GLU A 546 -17.62 -24.94 10.23
N ASN A 547 -17.01 -25.04 11.41
CA ASN A 547 -17.70 -24.88 12.70
C ASN A 547 -18.05 -23.42 13.03
N MET A 548 -17.27 -22.45 12.54
CA MET A 548 -17.62 -21.03 12.65
C MET A 548 -18.83 -20.66 11.76
N GLY A 549 -19.25 -21.52 10.83
CA GLY A 549 -20.49 -21.37 10.06
C GLY A 549 -20.63 -20.02 9.36
N LYS A 550 -21.84 -19.41 9.39
CA LYS A 550 -22.15 -18.08 8.81
C LYS A 550 -21.72 -16.90 9.69
N THR A 551 -20.95 -17.15 10.75
CA THR A 551 -20.33 -16.08 11.55
C THR A 551 -19.19 -15.52 10.70
N ASP A 552 -19.57 -14.71 9.72
CA ASP A 552 -18.71 -14.19 8.65
C ASP A 552 -17.64 -13.27 9.24
N VAL A 553 -16.52 -13.89 9.61
CA VAL A 553 -15.26 -13.25 9.99
C VAL A 553 -14.64 -12.70 8.71
N ASN A 554 -15.08 -11.49 8.36
CA ASN A 554 -14.58 -10.77 7.20
C ASN A 554 -13.75 -9.59 7.70
N LEU A 555 -12.43 -9.63 7.50
CA LEU A 555 -11.55 -8.53 7.92
C LEU A 555 -11.90 -7.22 7.18
N ALA A 556 -12.51 -7.32 5.99
CA ALA A 556 -12.89 -6.15 5.21
C ALA A 556 -14.00 -5.29 5.84
N SER A 557 -14.82 -5.85 6.74
CA SER A 557 -15.91 -5.08 7.38
C SER A 557 -15.39 -3.96 8.29
N LYS A 558 -14.08 -3.92 8.58
CA LYS A 558 -13.43 -2.86 9.35
C LYS A 558 -12.75 -1.79 8.51
N PHE A 559 -12.59 -1.98 7.21
CA PHE A 559 -12.03 -0.96 6.33
C PHE A 559 -13.09 0.05 5.84
N LEU A 560 -14.27 0.09 6.47
CA LEU A 560 -15.39 0.97 6.12
C LEU A 560 -14.92 2.41 5.91
N GLY A 561 -15.23 2.99 4.76
CA GLY A 561 -15.01 4.41 4.48
C GLY A 561 -13.58 4.84 4.09
N ILE A 562 -12.60 3.94 3.99
CA ILE A 562 -11.20 4.35 3.75
C ILE A 562 -10.92 4.69 2.26
N SER A 563 -11.55 4.00 1.30
CA SER A 563 -11.39 4.24 -0.15
C SER A 563 -12.30 3.34 -1.01
N GLU A 564 -12.43 3.64 -2.31
CA GLU A 564 -13.00 2.71 -3.30
C GLU A 564 -12.29 1.35 -3.31
N ILE A 565 -10.98 1.32 -3.02
CA ILE A 565 -10.18 0.10 -2.92
C ILE A 565 -10.65 -0.73 -1.72
N SER A 566 -10.96 -0.10 -0.59
CA SER A 566 -11.53 -0.81 0.56
C SER A 566 -12.91 -1.38 0.27
N ALA A 567 -13.79 -0.60 -0.36
CA ALA A 567 -15.13 -1.07 -0.76
C ALA A 567 -15.02 -2.25 -1.74
N SER A 568 -14.12 -2.13 -2.73
CA SER A 568 -13.73 -3.21 -3.65
C SER A 568 -13.23 -4.46 -2.92
N LEU A 569 -12.29 -4.32 -1.97
CA LEU A 569 -11.76 -5.44 -1.18
C LEU A 569 -12.84 -6.11 -0.34
N ARG A 570 -13.74 -5.32 0.24
CA ARG A 570 -14.89 -5.83 1.00
C ARG A 570 -15.85 -6.61 0.13
N ASP A 571 -16.24 -6.03 -0.99
CA ASP A 571 -17.21 -6.61 -1.90
C ASP A 571 -16.64 -7.81 -2.66
N SER A 572 -15.30 -7.90 -2.79
CA SER A 572 -14.61 -9.06 -3.40
C SER A 572 -14.69 -10.35 -2.57
N GLY A 573 -14.93 -10.26 -1.26
CA GLY A 573 -14.86 -11.39 -0.33
C GLY A 573 -13.44 -11.96 -0.11
N ALA A 574 -12.39 -11.28 -0.57
CA ALA A 574 -11.00 -11.76 -0.44
C ALA A 574 -10.47 -11.82 1.00
N LEU A 575 -11.04 -11.01 1.88
CA LEU A 575 -10.72 -10.94 3.31
C LEU A 575 -11.66 -11.75 4.20
N GLN A 576 -12.53 -12.58 3.60
CA GLN A 576 -13.28 -13.58 4.35
C GLN A 576 -12.34 -14.69 4.81
N LEU A 577 -12.59 -15.25 6.00
CA LEU A 577 -11.71 -16.25 6.60
C LEU A 577 -11.49 -17.50 5.71
N TRP A 578 -12.51 -17.94 4.97
CA TRP A 578 -12.41 -19.01 3.98
C TRP A 578 -11.52 -18.64 2.77
N SER A 579 -11.52 -17.37 2.35
CA SER A 579 -10.69 -16.87 1.24
C SER A 579 -9.25 -16.66 1.69
N LEU A 580 -9.05 -16.06 2.87
CA LEU A 580 -7.76 -15.89 3.52
C LEU A 580 -7.08 -17.25 3.79
N GLY A 581 -7.86 -18.23 4.25
CA GLY A 581 -7.41 -19.61 4.41
C GLY A 581 -7.01 -20.31 3.10
N LEU A 582 -7.14 -19.67 1.93
CA LEU A 582 -6.61 -20.19 0.68
C LEU A 582 -5.40 -19.38 0.20
N TRP A 583 -5.55 -18.06 0.01
CA TRP A 583 -4.49 -17.28 -0.63
C TRP A 583 -3.27 -17.07 0.26
N LEU A 584 -3.45 -16.86 1.57
CA LEU A 584 -2.32 -16.68 2.48
C LEU A 584 -1.49 -17.97 2.58
N PRO A 585 -2.08 -19.17 2.79
CA PRO A 585 -1.34 -20.43 2.72
C PRO A 585 -0.64 -20.64 1.38
N MET A 586 -1.28 -20.33 0.24
CA MET A 586 -0.63 -20.46 -1.06
C MET A 586 0.58 -19.54 -1.18
N ILE A 587 0.51 -18.29 -0.71
CA ILE A 587 1.67 -17.39 -0.69
C ILE A 587 2.79 -17.98 0.20
N SER A 588 2.47 -18.47 1.39
CA SER A 588 3.46 -19.10 2.27
C SER A 588 4.14 -20.30 1.62
N ILE A 589 3.36 -21.20 1.01
CA ILE A 589 3.88 -22.40 0.33
C ILE A 589 4.80 -22.00 -0.83
N LEU A 590 4.36 -21.06 -1.68
CA LEU A 590 5.15 -20.59 -2.82
C LEU A 590 6.44 -19.89 -2.40
N PHE A 591 6.39 -19.12 -1.30
CA PHE A 591 7.56 -18.43 -0.77
C PHE A 591 8.57 -19.44 -0.24
N MET A 592 8.14 -20.39 0.59
CA MET A 592 9.01 -21.41 1.16
C MET A 592 9.59 -22.39 0.13
N ALA A 593 8.83 -22.69 -0.94
CA ALA A 593 9.34 -23.51 -2.03
C ALA A 593 10.56 -22.89 -2.74
N GLN A 594 10.73 -21.56 -2.72
CA GLN A 594 11.92 -20.90 -3.28
C GLN A 594 13.19 -21.16 -2.46
N PHE A 595 13.03 -21.45 -1.16
CA PHE A 595 14.13 -21.69 -0.23
C PHE A 595 14.37 -23.18 0.04
N GLY A 596 13.87 -24.06 -0.83
CA GLY A 596 14.12 -25.50 -0.74
C GLY A 596 13.38 -26.23 0.38
N ALA A 597 12.37 -25.60 0.99
CA ALA A 597 11.62 -26.20 2.11
C ALA A 597 10.70 -27.37 1.72
N PHE A 598 10.57 -27.67 0.42
CA PHE A 598 9.72 -28.74 -0.09
C PHE A 598 10.48 -29.62 -1.10
N THR A 599 10.06 -30.87 -1.17
CA THR A 599 10.34 -31.77 -2.30
C THR A 599 9.19 -31.68 -3.31
N SER A 600 9.40 -32.15 -4.54
CA SER A 600 8.32 -32.21 -5.55
C SER A 600 7.03 -32.89 -5.03
N PRO A 601 7.06 -34.09 -4.41
CA PRO A 601 5.85 -34.73 -3.92
C PRO A 601 5.23 -34.00 -2.72
N THR A 602 6.03 -33.42 -1.81
CA THR A 602 5.45 -32.71 -0.66
C THR A 602 4.77 -31.40 -1.05
N LEU A 603 5.32 -30.67 -2.03
CA LEU A 603 4.69 -29.46 -2.56
C LEU A 603 3.34 -29.74 -3.22
N LEU A 604 3.27 -30.79 -4.06
CA LEU A 604 2.02 -31.23 -4.70
C LEU A 604 1.00 -31.74 -3.68
N LEU A 605 1.45 -32.47 -2.65
CA LEU A 605 0.58 -32.99 -1.61
C LEU A 605 -0.08 -31.87 -0.79
N VAL A 606 0.72 -30.92 -0.27
CA VAL A 606 0.20 -29.82 0.56
C VAL A 606 -0.71 -28.91 -0.27
N SER A 607 -0.29 -28.53 -1.48
CA SER A 607 -1.10 -27.68 -2.37
C SER A 607 -2.39 -28.36 -2.82
N GLY A 608 -2.29 -29.63 -3.23
CA GLY A 608 -3.43 -30.43 -3.67
C GLY A 608 -4.43 -30.70 -2.55
N LEU A 609 -3.98 -31.00 -1.33
CA LEU A 609 -4.85 -31.15 -0.16
C LEU A 609 -5.59 -29.84 0.12
N LEU A 610 -4.89 -28.71 0.13
CA LEU A 610 -5.50 -27.41 0.39
C LEU A 610 -6.56 -27.08 -0.67
N TRP A 611 -6.22 -27.19 -1.97
CA TRP A 611 -7.17 -26.97 -3.05
C TRP A 611 -8.38 -27.90 -2.95
N GLY A 612 -8.14 -29.18 -2.64
CA GLY A 612 -9.17 -30.20 -2.43
C GLY A 612 -10.12 -29.86 -1.28
N LEU A 613 -9.60 -29.42 -0.13
CA LEU A 613 -10.41 -29.01 1.03
C LEU A 613 -11.34 -27.84 0.67
N HIS A 614 -10.84 -26.84 -0.06
CA HIS A 614 -11.64 -25.70 -0.50
C HIS A 614 -12.71 -26.08 -1.54
N VAL A 615 -12.37 -26.94 -2.51
CA VAL A 615 -13.34 -27.45 -3.50
C VAL A 615 -14.40 -28.31 -2.83
N LEU A 616 -14.03 -29.18 -1.89
CA LEU A 616 -14.96 -30.01 -1.13
C LEU A 616 -15.91 -29.15 -0.28
N ALA A 617 -15.39 -28.12 0.39
CA ALA A 617 -16.21 -27.17 1.15
C ALA A 617 -17.18 -26.39 0.25
N HIS A 618 -16.75 -26.00 -0.96
CA HIS A 618 -17.62 -25.38 -1.96
C HIS A 618 -18.69 -26.35 -2.47
N ALA A 619 -18.33 -27.60 -2.78
CA ALA A 619 -19.26 -28.64 -3.23
C ALA A 619 -20.32 -28.96 -2.16
N ARG A 620 -19.94 -28.98 -0.87
CA ARG A 620 -20.87 -29.15 0.26
C ARG A 620 -21.72 -27.90 0.53
N GLY A 621 -21.22 -26.70 0.21
CA GLY A 621 -21.94 -25.43 0.40
C GLY A 621 -21.72 -24.79 1.76
N VAL A 622 -20.62 -25.16 2.39
CA VAL A 622 -20.19 -24.61 3.68
C VAL A 622 -19.21 -23.44 3.45
N ARG A 623 -18.51 -23.42 2.31
CA ARG A 623 -17.60 -22.32 1.96
C ARG A 623 -18.37 -21.02 1.70
N ILE A 624 -17.93 -19.95 2.36
CA ILE A 624 -18.40 -18.58 2.14
C ILE A 624 -17.35 -17.86 1.28
N GLY A 625 -17.77 -17.24 0.18
CA GLY A 625 -16.90 -16.48 -0.74
C GLY A 625 -17.11 -16.83 -2.22
N ASN A 626 -16.61 -15.96 -3.10
CA ASN A 626 -16.79 -16.10 -4.55
C ASN A 626 -15.93 -17.24 -5.12
N ALA A 627 -16.54 -18.14 -5.90
CA ALA A 627 -15.83 -19.23 -6.57
C ALA A 627 -14.83 -18.74 -7.62
N SER A 628 -15.09 -17.61 -8.28
CA SER A 628 -14.15 -17.03 -9.25
C SER A 628 -12.85 -16.58 -8.59
N LEU A 629 -12.93 -15.99 -7.39
CA LEU A 629 -11.77 -15.60 -6.60
C LEU A 629 -10.97 -16.84 -6.16
N MET A 630 -11.65 -17.87 -5.69
CA MET A 630 -11.02 -19.15 -5.32
C MET A 630 -10.20 -19.73 -6.47
N ILE A 631 -10.78 -19.76 -7.67
CA ILE A 631 -10.09 -20.23 -8.88
C ILE A 631 -8.95 -19.30 -9.28
N GLY A 632 -9.14 -17.98 -9.20
CA GLY A 632 -8.06 -17.02 -9.47
C GLY A 632 -6.82 -17.28 -8.62
N ILE A 633 -7.01 -17.56 -7.33
CA ILE A 633 -5.91 -17.90 -6.40
C ILE A 633 -5.25 -19.25 -6.76
N ILE A 634 -6.06 -20.28 -7.03
CA ILE A 634 -5.55 -21.61 -7.43
C ILE A 634 -4.76 -21.48 -8.74
N LEU A 635 -5.26 -20.73 -9.72
CA LEU A 635 -4.58 -20.52 -11.00
C LEU A 635 -3.28 -19.75 -10.85
N PHE A 636 -3.30 -18.64 -10.12
CA PHE A 636 -2.10 -17.85 -9.88
C PHE A 636 -1.01 -18.71 -9.22
N SER A 637 -1.37 -19.45 -8.17
CA SER A 637 -0.42 -20.34 -7.51
C SER A 637 0.04 -21.49 -8.41
N SER A 638 -0.85 -22.09 -9.19
CA SER A 638 -0.51 -23.11 -10.19
C SER A 638 0.51 -22.60 -11.22
N LEU A 639 0.32 -21.37 -11.70
CA LEU A 639 1.23 -20.70 -12.64
C LEU A 639 2.61 -20.48 -12.02
N VAL A 640 2.68 -20.02 -10.77
CA VAL A 640 3.98 -19.81 -10.10
C VAL A 640 4.70 -21.14 -9.88
N ILE A 641 4.00 -22.19 -9.44
CA ILE A 641 4.59 -23.54 -9.28
C ILE A 641 5.14 -24.04 -10.62
N GLN A 642 4.33 -24.02 -11.67
CA GLN A 642 4.72 -24.48 -12.99
C GLN A 642 5.82 -23.63 -13.63
N TRP A 643 5.87 -22.33 -13.34
CA TRP A 643 6.90 -21.43 -13.84
C TRP A 643 8.24 -21.63 -13.15
N ARG A 644 8.24 -21.84 -11.83
CA ARG A 644 9.47 -21.91 -11.03
C ARG A 644 10.04 -23.33 -10.90
N HIS A 645 9.19 -24.31 -10.62
CA HIS A 645 9.58 -25.65 -10.18
C HIS A 645 9.30 -26.76 -11.22
N GLY A 646 8.72 -26.41 -12.37
CA GLY A 646 8.26 -27.41 -13.35
C GLY A 646 7.00 -28.14 -12.88
N MET A 647 6.83 -29.41 -13.28
CA MET A 647 5.64 -30.25 -12.96
C MET A 647 4.34 -29.76 -13.61
N GLY A 648 4.44 -29.12 -14.79
CA GLY A 648 3.28 -28.54 -15.49
C GLY A 648 2.19 -29.55 -15.81
N GLU A 649 2.56 -30.81 -15.99
CA GLU A 649 1.67 -31.95 -16.22
C GLU A 649 0.73 -32.18 -15.04
N TYR A 650 1.29 -32.40 -13.85
CA TYR A 650 0.54 -32.71 -12.63
C TYR A 650 -0.29 -31.52 -12.16
N VAL A 651 0.27 -30.30 -12.27
CA VAL A 651 -0.42 -29.07 -11.91
C VAL A 651 -1.62 -28.83 -12.84
N SER A 652 -1.46 -29.05 -14.15
CA SER A 652 -2.57 -28.94 -15.12
C SER A 652 -3.68 -29.95 -14.84
N ILE A 653 -3.34 -31.17 -14.42
CA ILE A 653 -4.32 -32.19 -14.02
C ILE A 653 -5.09 -31.74 -12.76
N LEU A 654 -4.39 -31.27 -11.72
CA LEU A 654 -5.02 -30.79 -10.49
C LEU A 654 -5.99 -29.62 -10.78
N VAL A 655 -5.56 -28.63 -11.57
CA VAL A 655 -6.41 -27.50 -11.98
C VAL A 655 -7.63 -27.99 -12.77
N CYS A 656 -7.44 -28.93 -13.70
CA CYS A 656 -8.54 -29.51 -14.46
C CYS A 656 -9.57 -30.20 -13.55
N ILE A 657 -9.11 -31.01 -12.58
CA ILE A 657 -9.97 -31.68 -11.59
C ILE A 657 -10.77 -30.65 -10.77
N VAL A 658 -10.12 -29.57 -10.32
CA VAL A 658 -10.77 -28.48 -9.58
C VAL A 658 -11.89 -27.84 -10.42
N LEU A 659 -11.58 -27.43 -11.66
CA LEU A 659 -12.54 -26.75 -12.55
C LEU A 659 -13.73 -27.64 -12.90
N VAL A 660 -13.47 -28.90 -13.25
CA VAL A 660 -14.52 -29.87 -13.60
C VAL A 660 -15.39 -30.18 -12.38
N SER A 661 -14.79 -30.38 -11.21
CA SER A 661 -15.53 -30.63 -9.97
C SER A 661 -16.50 -29.49 -9.67
N ILE A 662 -16.09 -28.23 -9.83
CA ILE A 662 -16.97 -27.09 -9.59
C ILE A 662 -18.07 -27.02 -10.67
N LEU A 663 -17.75 -27.19 -11.95
CA LEU A 663 -18.72 -27.19 -13.04
C LEU A 663 -19.82 -28.26 -12.87
N LEU A 664 -19.47 -29.41 -12.29
CA LEU A 664 -20.42 -30.50 -12.02
C LEU A 664 -21.38 -30.21 -10.86
N THR A 665 -21.03 -29.31 -9.93
CA THR A 665 -21.91 -28.95 -8.79
C THR A 665 -23.13 -28.12 -9.21
N LYS A 666 -23.14 -27.53 -10.41
CA LYS A 666 -24.22 -26.67 -10.94
C LYS A 666 -24.63 -25.48 -10.05
N ARG A 667 -23.72 -25.00 -9.20
CA ARG A 667 -23.98 -23.85 -8.29
C ARG A 667 -23.61 -22.50 -8.88
N GLU A 668 -22.80 -22.48 -9.91
CA GLU A 668 -22.29 -21.27 -10.56
C GLU A 668 -23.06 -20.95 -11.85
N GLY A 669 -23.19 -19.66 -12.18
CA GLY A 669 -23.89 -19.18 -13.36
C GLY A 669 -23.14 -19.43 -14.68
N GLU A 670 -23.78 -19.09 -15.81
CA GLU A 670 -23.23 -19.30 -17.16
C GLU A 670 -21.87 -18.64 -17.39
N GLY A 671 -21.62 -17.50 -16.75
CA GLY A 671 -20.34 -16.78 -16.84
C GLY A 671 -19.13 -17.61 -16.39
N PHE A 672 -19.35 -18.58 -15.49
CA PHE A 672 -18.29 -19.43 -14.94
C PHE A 672 -17.69 -20.41 -15.97
N LEU A 673 -18.44 -20.76 -17.03
CA LEU A 673 -17.91 -21.52 -18.17
C LEU A 673 -16.80 -20.76 -18.88
N THR A 674 -16.97 -19.43 -19.05
CA THR A 674 -15.93 -18.55 -19.59
C THR A 674 -14.70 -18.56 -18.69
N THR A 675 -14.90 -18.35 -17.38
CA THR A 675 -13.80 -18.32 -16.42
C THR A 675 -13.04 -19.64 -16.41
N SER A 676 -13.73 -20.78 -16.46
CA SER A 676 -13.12 -22.12 -16.43
C SER A 676 -12.30 -22.42 -17.68
N MET A 677 -12.80 -22.09 -18.88
CA MET A 677 -12.06 -22.33 -20.13
C MET A 677 -10.86 -21.40 -20.26
N GLY A 678 -11.00 -20.12 -19.89
CA GLY A 678 -9.90 -19.16 -19.90
C GLY A 678 -8.83 -19.50 -18.86
N ALA A 679 -9.27 -19.94 -17.68
CA ALA A 679 -8.42 -20.44 -16.61
C ALA A 679 -7.52 -21.60 -17.05
N MET A 680 -8.08 -22.62 -17.71
CA MET A 680 -7.33 -23.78 -18.17
C MET A 680 -6.29 -23.44 -19.24
N GLY A 681 -6.52 -22.41 -20.04
CA GLY A 681 -5.58 -21.98 -21.08
C GLY A 681 -4.22 -21.54 -20.51
N ILE A 682 -4.20 -20.98 -19.31
CA ILE A 682 -2.99 -20.44 -18.66
C ILE A 682 -1.94 -21.53 -18.37
N PRO A 683 -2.24 -22.61 -17.59
CA PRO A 683 -1.26 -23.66 -17.33
C PRO A 683 -0.86 -24.41 -18.61
N LEU A 684 -1.75 -24.54 -19.60
CA LEU A 684 -1.40 -25.15 -20.89
C LEU A 684 -0.44 -24.30 -21.73
N LEU A 685 -0.61 -22.97 -21.73
CA LEU A 685 0.27 -22.05 -22.44
C LEU A 685 1.72 -22.13 -21.92
N LEU A 686 1.90 -22.43 -20.63
CA LEU A 686 3.22 -22.63 -20.04
C LEU A 686 3.92 -23.94 -20.43
N LEU A 687 3.25 -24.83 -21.16
CA LEU A 687 3.83 -26.04 -21.75
C LEU A 687 4.45 -25.79 -23.14
N ILE A 688 4.27 -24.60 -23.72
CA ILE A 688 4.78 -24.20 -25.04
C ILE A 688 6.30 -23.91 -25.01
N PRO A 689 6.80 -22.97 -24.18
CA PRO A 689 8.20 -22.59 -24.24
C PRO A 689 9.09 -23.70 -23.65
N ASN A 690 10.17 -24.05 -24.36
CA ASN A 690 11.23 -24.90 -23.83
C ASN A 690 12.07 -24.06 -22.85
N ARG A 691 11.80 -24.20 -21.54
CA ARG A 691 12.33 -23.33 -20.49
C ARG A 691 13.37 -24.05 -19.63
N ASN A 692 14.44 -23.35 -19.31
CA ASN A 692 15.36 -23.78 -18.25
C ASN A 692 14.70 -23.53 -16.90
N ILE A 693 14.35 -24.59 -16.19
CA ILE A 693 13.76 -24.53 -14.84
C ILE A 693 14.81 -23.93 -13.91
N SER A 694 14.42 -22.88 -13.17
CA SER A 694 15.37 -22.11 -12.35
C SER A 694 15.76 -22.83 -11.05
N ILE A 695 14.84 -23.61 -10.46
CA ILE A 695 15.08 -24.39 -9.24
C ILE A 695 14.39 -25.75 -9.39
N VAL A 696 15.19 -26.81 -9.49
CA VAL A 696 14.68 -28.20 -9.51
C VAL A 696 14.58 -28.68 -8.07
N LEU A 697 13.37 -29.01 -7.62
CA LEU A 697 13.15 -29.58 -6.28
C LEU A 697 13.59 -31.05 -6.24
N GLU A 698 13.93 -31.51 -5.04
CA GLU A 698 14.38 -32.88 -4.81
C GLU A 698 13.26 -33.90 -5.10
N ASP A 699 13.69 -35.04 -5.67
CA ASP A 699 12.93 -36.28 -5.91
C ASP A 699 11.76 -36.25 -6.93
N PHE A 700 12.10 -36.10 -8.21
CA PHE A 700 11.21 -36.34 -9.35
C PHE A 700 10.96 -37.83 -9.66
N SER A 701 11.68 -38.75 -9.00
CA SER A 701 11.77 -40.16 -9.41
C SER A 701 10.51 -40.99 -9.05
N PHE A 702 9.75 -40.54 -8.06
CA PHE A 702 8.53 -41.21 -7.59
C PHE A 702 7.29 -40.93 -8.47
N LEU A 703 7.32 -39.90 -9.33
CA LEU A 703 6.16 -39.47 -10.11
C LEU A 703 6.18 -40.05 -11.55
N PRO A 704 5.05 -40.55 -12.08
CA PRO A 704 4.99 -41.20 -13.39
C PRO A 704 5.03 -40.21 -14.56
N ALA A 705 5.99 -40.34 -15.49
CA ALA A 705 6.08 -39.43 -16.64
C ALA A 705 4.78 -39.38 -17.48
N ILE A 706 4.25 -38.16 -17.69
CA ILE A 706 3.02 -37.90 -18.45
C ILE A 706 3.35 -37.00 -19.64
N GLU A 707 2.74 -37.26 -20.79
CA GLU A 707 2.97 -36.47 -22.01
C GLU A 707 2.18 -35.14 -21.99
N PRO A 708 2.82 -33.96 -22.17
CA PRO A 708 2.17 -32.65 -22.10
C PRO A 708 1.06 -32.44 -23.14
N SER A 709 1.25 -32.96 -24.35
CA SER A 709 0.29 -32.90 -25.48
C SER A 709 -1.03 -33.58 -25.13
N MET A 710 -0.97 -34.75 -24.50
CA MET A 710 -2.12 -35.54 -24.09
C MET A 710 -2.91 -34.88 -22.95
N ILE A 711 -2.23 -34.20 -22.01
CA ILE A 711 -2.91 -33.45 -20.95
C ILE A 711 -3.66 -32.24 -21.52
N ALA A 712 -3.06 -31.52 -22.48
CA ALA A 712 -3.69 -30.39 -23.15
C ALA A 712 -4.98 -30.81 -23.89
N ILE A 713 -4.94 -31.95 -24.57
CA ILE A 713 -6.12 -32.52 -25.25
C ILE A 713 -7.17 -32.98 -24.24
N ALA A 714 -6.78 -33.76 -23.22
CA ALA A 714 -7.72 -34.30 -22.25
C ALA A 714 -8.46 -33.18 -21.48
N SER A 715 -7.73 -32.17 -21.02
CA SER A 715 -8.29 -31.05 -20.28
C SER A 715 -9.19 -30.14 -21.14
N THR A 716 -8.77 -29.84 -22.38
CA THR A 716 -9.57 -29.07 -23.33
C THR A 716 -10.83 -29.84 -23.73
N GLY A 717 -10.71 -31.15 -23.99
CA GLY A 717 -11.82 -32.01 -24.36
C GLY A 717 -12.86 -32.12 -23.25
N LEU A 718 -12.42 -32.29 -22.01
CA LEU A 718 -13.32 -32.43 -20.85
C LEU A 718 -14.13 -31.14 -20.59
N LEU A 719 -13.52 -29.96 -20.75
CA LEU A 719 -14.21 -28.68 -20.62
C LEU A 719 -15.18 -28.41 -21.79
N LEU A 720 -14.75 -28.71 -23.02
CA LEU A 720 -15.62 -28.57 -24.20
C LEU A 720 -16.82 -29.52 -24.17
N ALA A 721 -16.64 -30.75 -23.65
CA ALA A 721 -17.72 -31.71 -23.47
C ALA A 721 -18.82 -31.20 -22.52
N ILE A 722 -18.46 -30.36 -21.53
CA ILE A 722 -19.41 -29.70 -20.63
C ILE A 722 -20.02 -28.44 -21.27
N TYR A 723 -19.24 -27.68 -22.04
CA TYR A 723 -19.63 -26.40 -22.63
C TYR A 723 -20.53 -26.52 -23.87
N LEU A 724 -20.11 -27.29 -24.89
CA LEU A 724 -20.77 -27.33 -26.20
C LEU A 724 -22.26 -27.72 -26.13
N PRO A 725 -22.70 -28.67 -25.28
CA PRO A 725 -24.12 -28.99 -25.14
C PRO A 725 -24.97 -27.82 -24.63
N LYS A 726 -24.38 -26.92 -23.82
CA LYS A 726 -25.07 -25.78 -23.19
C LYS A 726 -25.03 -24.51 -24.03
N ALA A 727 -24.19 -24.45 -25.07
CA ALA A 727 -23.98 -23.25 -25.89
C ALA A 727 -25.28 -22.71 -26.53
N GLY A 728 -26.29 -23.55 -26.76
CA GLY A 728 -27.57 -23.12 -27.29
C GLY A 728 -28.48 -22.36 -26.30
N GLU A 729 -28.23 -22.50 -25.00
CA GLU A 729 -29.09 -21.96 -23.93
C GLU A 729 -28.57 -20.60 -23.42
N ILE A 730 -27.26 -20.36 -23.55
CA ILE A 730 -26.54 -19.19 -23.01
C ILE A 730 -26.97 -17.88 -23.70
N GLU A 731 -27.28 -16.85 -22.91
CA GLU A 731 -27.71 -15.53 -23.44
C GLU A 731 -26.54 -14.70 -24.02
N ASP A 732 -25.37 -14.68 -23.34
CA ASP A 732 -24.15 -14.00 -23.80
C ASP A 732 -23.11 -15.01 -24.30
N LEU A 733 -23.32 -15.53 -25.51
CA LEU A 733 -22.43 -16.54 -26.10
C LEU A 733 -21.01 -16.02 -26.39
N LEU A 734 -20.80 -14.70 -26.45
CA LEU A 734 -19.54 -14.12 -26.90
C LEU A 734 -18.37 -14.49 -25.99
N LYS A 735 -18.54 -14.31 -24.68
CA LYS A 735 -17.44 -14.48 -23.73
C LYS A 735 -17.01 -15.95 -23.64
N PRO A 736 -17.93 -16.94 -23.47
CA PRO A 736 -17.56 -18.35 -23.48
C PRO A 736 -16.98 -18.80 -24.83
N ALA A 737 -17.53 -18.32 -25.95
CA ALA A 737 -17.03 -18.68 -27.28
C ALA A 737 -15.59 -18.20 -27.49
N LEU A 738 -15.30 -16.93 -27.20
CA LEU A 738 -13.94 -16.37 -27.29
C LEU A 738 -12.96 -17.14 -26.39
N SER A 739 -13.37 -17.44 -25.16
CA SER A 739 -12.56 -18.19 -24.21
C SER A 739 -12.29 -19.63 -24.65
N SER A 740 -13.28 -20.29 -25.26
CA SER A 740 -13.11 -21.63 -25.83
C SER A 740 -12.18 -21.63 -27.05
N LEU A 741 -12.31 -20.63 -27.93
CA LEU A 741 -11.43 -20.46 -29.10
C LEU A 741 -9.99 -20.23 -28.65
N TRP A 742 -9.79 -19.40 -27.63
CA TRP A 742 -8.48 -19.17 -27.04
C TRP A 742 -7.86 -20.46 -26.47
N LEU A 743 -8.63 -21.22 -25.68
CA LEU A 743 -8.19 -22.51 -25.13
C LEU A 743 -7.81 -23.52 -26.23
N MET A 744 -8.62 -23.61 -27.29
CA MET A 744 -8.35 -24.53 -28.39
C MET A 744 -7.13 -24.11 -29.22
N SER A 745 -6.94 -22.80 -29.48
CA SER A 745 -5.74 -22.29 -30.15
C SER A 745 -4.47 -22.60 -29.35
N ILE A 746 -4.52 -22.48 -28.02
CA ILE A 746 -3.41 -22.88 -27.14
C ILE A 746 -3.16 -24.38 -27.23
N CYS A 747 -4.21 -25.21 -27.22
CA CYS A 747 -4.09 -26.67 -27.34
C CYS A 747 -3.43 -27.08 -28.67
N VAL A 748 -3.78 -26.42 -29.79
CA VAL A 748 -3.13 -26.62 -31.10
C VAL A 748 -1.66 -26.20 -31.05
N ALA A 749 -1.35 -25.05 -30.45
CA ALA A 749 0.04 -24.57 -30.32
C ALA A 749 0.90 -25.52 -29.47
N VAL A 750 0.39 -26.01 -28.35
CA VAL A 750 1.08 -27.01 -27.50
C VAL A 750 1.36 -28.29 -28.30
N SER A 751 0.35 -28.80 -29.02
CA SER A 751 0.48 -30.03 -29.80
C SER A 751 1.46 -29.89 -30.96
N TYR A 752 1.46 -28.73 -31.64
CA TYR A 752 2.39 -28.43 -32.74
C TYR A 752 3.85 -28.40 -32.28
N ILE A 753 4.12 -27.74 -31.15
CA ILE A 753 5.48 -27.56 -30.64
C ILE A 753 6.06 -28.86 -30.07
N GLN A 754 5.23 -29.68 -29.41
CA GLN A 754 5.66 -30.97 -28.87
C GLN A 754 5.95 -32.02 -29.97
N GLY A 755 5.53 -31.77 -31.21
CA GLY A 755 5.88 -32.60 -32.36
C GLY A 755 5.11 -33.93 -32.47
N ASP A 756 4.09 -34.16 -31.64
CA ASP A 756 3.22 -35.32 -31.76
C ASP A 756 2.15 -35.11 -32.84
N SER A 757 2.31 -35.85 -33.95
CA SER A 757 1.39 -35.85 -35.09
C SER A 757 -0.04 -36.26 -34.72
N LEU A 758 -0.21 -37.18 -33.76
CA LEU A 758 -1.52 -37.65 -33.34
C LEU A 758 -2.22 -36.54 -32.53
N ALA A 759 -1.54 -35.96 -31.54
CA ALA A 759 -2.06 -34.84 -30.77
C ALA A 759 -2.42 -33.61 -31.63
N LEU A 760 -1.58 -33.27 -32.61
CA LEU A 760 -1.84 -32.16 -33.53
C LEU A 760 -3.11 -32.40 -34.36
N SER A 761 -3.30 -33.62 -34.87
CA SER A 761 -4.51 -33.97 -35.63
C SER A 761 -5.79 -33.91 -34.79
N LEU A 762 -5.74 -34.40 -33.54
CA LEU A 762 -6.87 -34.37 -32.61
C LEU A 762 -7.24 -32.95 -32.19
N SER A 763 -6.24 -32.10 -31.88
CA SER A 763 -6.47 -30.71 -31.46
C SER A 763 -7.08 -29.86 -32.59
N ILE A 764 -6.59 -29.99 -33.83
CA ILE A 764 -7.18 -29.33 -35.01
C ILE A 764 -8.60 -29.84 -35.26
N GLY A 765 -8.84 -31.14 -35.15
CA GLY A 765 -10.17 -31.73 -35.27
C GLY A 765 -11.16 -31.17 -34.24
N MET A 766 -10.76 -31.06 -32.98
CA MET A 766 -11.55 -30.46 -31.92
C MET A 766 -11.86 -28.98 -32.19
N PHE A 767 -10.86 -28.20 -32.65
CA PHE A 767 -11.03 -26.78 -33.00
C PHE A 767 -12.08 -26.60 -34.11
N MET A 768 -11.99 -27.38 -35.19
CA MET A 768 -12.94 -27.29 -36.30
C MET A 768 -14.37 -27.65 -35.89
N MET A 769 -14.56 -28.76 -35.17
CA MET A 769 -15.88 -29.20 -34.73
C MET A 769 -16.55 -28.18 -33.79
N ALA A 770 -15.79 -27.64 -32.83
CA ALA A 770 -16.31 -26.65 -31.89
C ALA A 770 -16.64 -25.31 -32.58
N THR A 771 -15.83 -24.87 -33.54
CA THR A 771 -16.07 -23.61 -34.28
C THR A 771 -17.35 -23.68 -35.10
N VAL A 772 -17.56 -24.78 -35.84
CA VAL A 772 -18.79 -25.00 -36.62
C VAL A 772 -20.02 -25.00 -35.70
N TRP A 773 -19.92 -25.62 -34.52
CA TRP A 773 -21.00 -25.65 -33.54
C TRP A 773 -21.39 -24.27 -33.01
N LEU A 774 -20.41 -23.39 -32.76
CA LEU A 774 -20.64 -22.03 -32.24
C LEU A 774 -21.27 -21.10 -33.29
N VAL A 775 -20.79 -21.16 -34.53
CA VAL A 775 -21.31 -20.33 -35.64
C VAL A 775 -22.78 -20.66 -35.91
N ALA A 776 -23.13 -21.95 -35.93
CA ALA A 776 -24.48 -22.39 -36.23
C ALA A 776 -25.56 -21.91 -35.24
N ARG A 777 -25.20 -21.55 -33.99
CA ARG A 777 -26.17 -21.16 -32.95
C ARG A 777 -26.08 -19.70 -32.47
N GLY A 778 -24.95 -19.01 -32.65
CA GLY A 778 -24.69 -17.71 -32.01
C GLY A 778 -25.11 -16.44 -32.77
N GLU A 779 -24.99 -16.43 -34.10
CA GLU A 779 -25.13 -15.20 -34.91
C GLU A 779 -26.60 -14.84 -35.19
N VAL A 780 -27.38 -15.85 -35.59
CA VAL A 780 -28.80 -15.70 -35.98
C VAL A 780 -29.67 -15.13 -34.85
N ARG A 781 -29.40 -15.50 -33.59
CA ARG A 781 -30.18 -15.06 -32.42
C ARG A 781 -29.93 -13.59 -32.08
N ARG A 782 -28.68 -13.11 -32.21
CA ARG A 782 -28.29 -11.73 -31.85
C ARG A 782 -28.80 -10.71 -32.87
N GLU A 783 -28.83 -11.07 -34.14
CA GLU A 783 -29.40 -10.23 -35.18
C GLU A 783 -30.90 -9.99 -34.92
N LEU A 784 -31.67 -11.05 -34.64
CA LEU A 784 -33.09 -10.96 -34.33
C LEU A 784 -33.39 -10.12 -33.08
N GLN A 785 -32.56 -10.21 -32.04
CA GLN A 785 -32.69 -9.43 -30.80
C GLN A 785 -32.41 -7.93 -30.98
N SER A 786 -31.42 -7.57 -31.79
CA SER A 786 -31.09 -6.16 -32.06
C SER A 786 -32.19 -5.44 -32.86
N VAL A 787 -32.76 -6.13 -33.85
CA VAL A 787 -33.86 -5.62 -34.68
C VAL A 787 -35.16 -5.49 -33.88
N THR A 788 -35.49 -6.47 -33.03
CA THR A 788 -36.67 -6.36 -32.14
C THR A 788 -36.52 -5.23 -31.12
N LYS A 789 -35.34 -5.04 -30.53
CA LYS A 789 -35.09 -3.94 -29.59
C LYS A 789 -35.25 -2.57 -30.26
N MET A 790 -34.72 -2.37 -31.46
CA MET A 790 -34.90 -1.13 -32.22
C MET A 790 -36.38 -0.83 -32.51
N ASN A 791 -37.13 -1.83 -33.00
CA ASN A 791 -38.55 -1.68 -33.30
C ASN A 791 -39.40 -1.35 -32.07
N THR A 792 -39.11 -1.96 -30.91
CA THR A 792 -39.78 -1.62 -29.64
C THR A 792 -39.48 -0.20 -29.15
N ARG A 793 -38.32 0.37 -29.49
CA ARG A 793 -37.96 1.74 -29.09
C ARG A 793 -38.62 2.79 -29.97
N ARG A 794 -38.68 2.56 -31.29
CA ARG A 794 -39.45 3.40 -32.21
C ARG A 794 -40.93 3.44 -31.83
N SER A 795 -41.52 2.31 -31.45
CA SER A 795 -42.93 2.29 -31.01
C SER A 795 -43.17 3.10 -29.72
N LEU A 796 -42.26 3.06 -28.75
CA LEU A 796 -42.36 3.86 -27.52
C LEU A 796 -42.19 5.37 -27.77
N ALA A 797 -41.30 5.75 -28.70
CA ALA A 797 -41.13 7.14 -29.11
C ALA A 797 -42.40 7.67 -29.81
N LEU A 798 -42.97 6.88 -30.72
CA LEU A 798 -44.23 7.19 -31.42
C LEU A 798 -45.42 7.32 -30.46
N GLU A 799 -45.54 6.42 -29.48
CA GLU A 799 -46.59 6.48 -28.46
C GLU A 799 -46.54 7.76 -27.62
N LYS A 800 -45.33 8.25 -27.33
CA LYS A 800 -45.11 9.51 -26.60
C LYS A 800 -45.41 10.74 -27.46
N ILE A 801 -45.01 10.73 -28.74
CA ILE A 801 -45.37 11.77 -29.70
C ILE A 801 -46.91 11.84 -29.86
N SER A 802 -47.63 10.71 -29.85
CA SER A 802 -49.09 10.72 -29.87
C SER A 802 -49.71 11.22 -28.55
N LYS A 803 -49.24 10.75 -27.38
CA LYS A 803 -49.78 11.15 -26.07
C LYS A 803 -49.56 12.65 -25.78
N SER A 804 -48.40 13.19 -26.14
CA SER A 804 -48.11 14.63 -26.02
C SER A 804 -48.96 15.51 -26.93
N ARG A 805 -49.60 14.94 -27.97
CA ARG A 805 -50.48 15.65 -28.91
C ARG A 805 -51.95 15.64 -28.46
N GLU A 806 -52.35 14.67 -27.64
CA GLU A 806 -53.71 14.53 -27.11
C GLU A 806 -53.91 15.24 -25.75
N GLU A 807 -52.88 15.36 -24.91
CA GLU A 807 -52.97 16.00 -23.60
C GLU A 807 -52.35 17.41 -23.60
N GLY A 808 -53.20 18.43 -23.45
CA GLY A 808 -52.76 19.81 -23.23
C GLY A 808 -51.99 19.95 -21.91
N GLN A 809 -50.69 20.25 -22.01
CA GLN A 809 -49.84 20.97 -21.04
C GLN A 809 -49.77 20.46 -19.57
N LEU A 810 -49.54 19.16 -19.33
CA LEU A 810 -48.90 18.72 -18.08
C LEU A 810 -47.71 17.79 -18.38
N ARG A 811 -46.49 18.36 -18.42
CA ARG A 811 -45.23 17.61 -18.59
C ARG A 811 -44.92 16.82 -17.32
N THR A 812 -45.31 15.55 -17.29
CA THR A 812 -44.85 14.61 -16.26
C THR A 812 -43.36 14.27 -16.50
N TYR A 813 -42.54 14.26 -15.45
CA TYR A 813 -41.10 13.96 -15.54
C TYR A 813 -40.89 12.49 -15.93
N ASP A 814 -40.32 12.25 -17.11
CA ASP A 814 -39.99 10.90 -17.59
C ASP A 814 -38.54 10.57 -17.23
N ALA A 815 -38.36 9.68 -16.24
CA ALA A 815 -37.06 9.24 -15.78
C ALA A 815 -36.19 8.66 -16.91
N ARG A 816 -36.80 8.03 -17.93
CA ARG A 816 -36.05 7.46 -19.06
C ARG A 816 -35.60 8.55 -20.03
N GLU A 817 -36.41 9.58 -20.26
CA GLU A 817 -36.00 10.75 -21.05
C GLU A 817 -34.81 11.46 -20.38
N ALA A 818 -34.84 11.59 -19.06
CA ALA A 818 -33.75 12.18 -18.29
C ALA A 818 -32.47 11.32 -18.35
N GLU A 819 -32.60 9.99 -18.23
CA GLU A 819 -31.50 9.04 -18.40
C GLU A 819 -30.86 9.15 -19.80
N MET A 820 -31.67 9.17 -20.87
CA MET A 820 -31.18 9.28 -22.24
C MET A 820 -30.53 10.64 -22.51
N LYS A 821 -31.10 11.75 -22.00
CA LYS A 821 -30.48 13.08 -22.05
C LYS A 821 -29.13 13.10 -21.31
N SER A 822 -29.04 12.42 -20.16
CA SER A 822 -27.79 12.32 -19.39
C SER A 822 -26.73 11.47 -20.10
N SER A 823 -27.12 10.36 -20.73
CA SER A 823 -26.24 9.50 -21.52
C SER A 823 -25.69 10.26 -22.72
N ARG A 824 -26.55 11.03 -23.40
CA ARG A 824 -26.19 11.86 -24.54
C ARG A 824 -25.30 13.06 -24.16
N LYS A 825 -25.46 13.61 -22.96
CA LYS A 825 -24.55 14.62 -22.39
C LYS A 825 -23.14 14.05 -22.09
N LYS A 826 -23.03 12.76 -21.80
CA LYS A 826 -21.75 12.08 -21.51
C LYS A 826 -21.01 11.63 -22.78
N SER A 827 -21.70 11.42 -23.90
CA SER A 827 -21.08 11.07 -25.19
C SER A 827 -20.39 12.28 -25.83
N ARG A 828 -19.14 12.11 -26.27
CA ARG A 828 -18.37 13.18 -26.94
C ARG A 828 -18.91 13.49 -28.34
N GLU A 829 -19.51 12.49 -28.99
CA GLU A 829 -19.90 12.50 -30.39
C GLU A 829 -21.35 12.95 -30.65
N LYS A 830 -22.17 13.11 -29.61
CA LYS A 830 -23.59 13.48 -29.73
C LYS A 830 -23.88 14.83 -29.07
N ALA A 831 -24.49 15.74 -29.81
CA ALA A 831 -25.02 17.00 -29.28
C ALA A 831 -26.36 16.79 -28.56
N GLN A 832 -26.79 17.76 -27.74
CA GLN A 832 -28.14 17.77 -27.17
C GLN A 832 -29.19 17.85 -28.29
N THR A 833 -30.25 17.05 -28.19
CA THR A 833 -31.37 17.02 -29.15
C THR A 833 -32.70 17.08 -28.40
N ASP A 834 -33.65 17.80 -28.99
CA ASP A 834 -35.05 17.87 -28.53
C ASP A 834 -35.96 16.88 -29.29
N ASP A 835 -35.43 16.15 -30.28
CA ASP A 835 -36.16 15.12 -31.00
C ASP A 835 -36.33 13.86 -30.12
N VAL A 836 -37.59 13.51 -29.85
CA VAL A 836 -37.98 12.38 -29.00
C VAL A 836 -37.63 11.05 -29.67
N GLU A 837 -37.72 10.94 -31.00
CA GLU A 837 -37.39 9.69 -31.70
C GLU A 837 -35.86 9.46 -31.68
N GLU A 838 -35.10 10.50 -31.98
CA GLU A 838 -33.63 10.48 -31.94
C GLU A 838 -33.10 10.23 -30.52
N LEU A 839 -33.76 10.75 -29.49
CA LEU A 839 -33.38 10.55 -28.09
C LEU A 839 -33.58 9.10 -27.64
N TYR A 840 -34.72 8.47 -27.99
CA TYR A 840 -35.08 7.11 -27.57
C TYR A 840 -34.34 6.00 -28.34
N THR A 841 -33.75 6.34 -29.49
CA THR A 841 -32.95 5.43 -30.31
C THR A 841 -31.44 5.58 -30.09
N SER A 842 -31.02 6.61 -29.35
CA SER A 842 -29.60 6.99 -29.22
C SER A 842 -28.67 5.97 -28.54
N ASP A 843 -29.19 4.96 -27.82
CA ASP A 843 -28.40 3.87 -27.21
C ASP A 843 -28.42 2.56 -28.04
N VAL A 844 -29.22 2.50 -29.11
CA VAL A 844 -29.38 1.29 -29.92
C VAL A 844 -28.32 1.27 -31.03
N SER A 845 -27.30 0.44 -30.85
CA SER A 845 -26.23 0.26 -31.83
C SER A 845 -26.02 -1.21 -32.18
N HIS A 846 -25.61 -1.47 -33.42
CA HIS A 846 -25.21 -2.80 -33.88
C HIS A 846 -23.73 -3.02 -33.60
N ARG A 847 -23.38 -4.08 -32.86
CA ARG A 847 -21.98 -4.48 -32.65
C ARG A 847 -21.58 -5.49 -33.74
N PRO A 848 -20.70 -5.14 -34.70
CA PRO A 848 -20.31 -6.05 -35.79
C PRO A 848 -19.28 -7.08 -35.29
N VAL A 849 -19.74 -8.05 -34.49
CA VAL A 849 -18.88 -9.02 -33.77
C VAL A 849 -17.96 -9.80 -34.70
N ILE A 850 -18.43 -10.17 -35.90
CA ILE A 850 -17.62 -10.91 -36.88
C ILE A 850 -16.49 -10.05 -37.44
N VAL A 851 -16.78 -8.80 -37.80
CA VAL A 851 -15.76 -7.87 -38.30
C VAL A 851 -14.68 -7.68 -37.23
N ILE A 852 -15.10 -7.56 -35.97
CA ILE A 852 -14.20 -7.46 -34.82
C ILE A 852 -13.38 -8.74 -34.63
N ALA A 853 -14.00 -9.92 -34.70
CA ALA A 853 -13.31 -11.20 -34.55
C ALA A 853 -12.29 -11.44 -35.67
N VAL A 854 -12.63 -11.11 -36.92
CA VAL A 854 -11.71 -11.18 -38.07
C VAL A 854 -10.58 -10.17 -37.92
N MET A 855 -10.86 -8.93 -37.51
CA MET A 855 -9.80 -7.95 -37.22
C MET A 855 -8.86 -8.43 -36.12
N ILE A 856 -9.38 -8.99 -35.02
CA ILE A 856 -8.55 -9.55 -33.94
C ILE A 856 -7.68 -10.69 -34.45
N LEU A 857 -8.23 -11.61 -35.26
CA LEU A 857 -7.47 -12.71 -35.86
C LEU A 857 -6.35 -12.18 -36.76
N VAL A 858 -6.67 -11.22 -37.64
CA VAL A 858 -5.69 -10.58 -38.53
C VAL A 858 -4.60 -9.91 -37.72
N PHE A 859 -4.94 -9.06 -36.75
CA PHE A 859 -3.96 -8.39 -35.89
C PHE A 859 -3.11 -9.39 -35.10
N THR A 860 -3.69 -10.48 -34.56
CA THR A 860 -2.95 -11.52 -33.83
C THR A 860 -1.96 -12.25 -34.74
N THR A 861 -2.36 -12.55 -35.97
CA THR A 861 -1.49 -13.18 -36.97
C THR A 861 -0.38 -12.22 -37.40
N SER A 862 -0.73 -10.96 -37.67
CA SER A 862 0.20 -9.89 -38.04
C SER A 862 1.18 -9.54 -36.92
N LEU A 863 0.77 -9.64 -35.65
CA LEU A 863 1.62 -9.49 -34.48
C LEU A 863 2.75 -10.52 -34.47
N VAL A 864 2.42 -11.80 -34.68
CA VAL A 864 3.42 -12.89 -34.75
C VAL A 864 4.34 -12.72 -35.95
N ILE A 865 3.79 -12.36 -37.12
CA ILE A 865 4.59 -12.12 -38.33
C ILE A 865 5.51 -10.91 -38.15
N GLY A 866 5.00 -9.80 -37.60
CA GLY A 866 5.80 -8.60 -37.32
C GLY A 866 6.94 -8.88 -36.35
N PHE A 867 6.66 -9.59 -35.26
CA PHE A 867 7.67 -9.98 -34.28
C PHE A 867 8.77 -10.88 -34.87
N THR A 868 8.42 -11.77 -35.80
CA THR A 868 9.38 -12.71 -36.41
C THR A 868 10.14 -12.14 -37.60
N SER A 869 9.54 -11.22 -38.35
CA SER A 869 10.07 -10.73 -39.63
C SER A 869 10.62 -9.30 -39.60
N GLY A 870 10.36 -8.54 -38.53
CA GLY A 870 10.78 -7.13 -38.41
C GLY A 870 9.80 -6.13 -39.05
N PRO A 871 10.12 -4.82 -38.98
CA PRO A 871 9.28 -3.77 -39.54
C PRO A 871 9.26 -3.83 -41.07
N ASN A 872 8.06 -3.86 -41.66
CA ASN A 872 7.87 -3.88 -43.10
C ASN A 872 6.72 -2.92 -43.51
N PRO A 873 7.02 -1.79 -44.17
CA PRO A 873 6.01 -0.78 -44.50
C PRO A 873 4.94 -1.31 -45.48
N VAL A 874 5.29 -2.25 -46.37
CA VAL A 874 4.34 -2.85 -47.32
C VAL A 874 3.36 -3.78 -46.60
N LEU A 875 3.85 -4.59 -45.67
CA LEU A 875 2.99 -5.47 -44.86
C LEU A 875 1.98 -4.64 -44.05
N LEU A 876 2.46 -3.56 -43.41
CA LEU A 876 1.61 -2.65 -42.65
C LEU A 876 0.54 -1.97 -43.54
N LEU A 877 0.93 -1.54 -44.75
CA LEU A 877 0.00 -0.96 -45.73
C LEU A 877 -1.07 -1.98 -46.17
N VAL A 878 -0.69 -3.22 -46.45
CA VAL A 878 -1.64 -4.28 -46.86
C VAL A 878 -2.63 -4.59 -45.74
N ILE A 879 -2.17 -4.70 -44.50
CA ILE A 879 -3.03 -4.89 -43.32
C ILE A 879 -3.97 -3.69 -43.16
N GLY A 880 -3.44 -2.46 -43.27
CA GLY A 880 -4.21 -1.23 -43.21
C GLY A 880 -5.33 -1.19 -44.26
N ALA A 881 -5.00 -1.45 -45.53
CA ALA A 881 -5.97 -1.50 -46.61
C ALA A 881 -7.05 -2.57 -46.39
N PHE A 882 -6.67 -3.76 -45.90
CA PHE A 882 -7.62 -4.83 -45.59
C PHE A 882 -8.57 -4.45 -44.45
N VAL A 883 -8.05 -3.82 -43.38
CA VAL A 883 -8.86 -3.35 -42.26
C VAL A 883 -9.79 -2.21 -42.68
N THR A 884 -9.33 -1.28 -43.52
CA THR A 884 -10.18 -0.23 -44.10
C THR A 884 -11.34 -0.83 -44.91
N LEU A 885 -11.09 -1.89 -45.68
CA LEU A 885 -12.15 -2.62 -46.40
C LEU A 885 -13.16 -3.26 -45.44
N LEU A 886 -12.70 -3.90 -44.36
CA LEU A 886 -13.56 -4.49 -43.33
C LEU A 886 -14.45 -3.44 -42.66
N ILE A 887 -13.91 -2.24 -42.38
CA ILE A 887 -14.67 -1.11 -41.83
C ILE A 887 -15.72 -0.64 -42.84
N ALA A 888 -15.37 -0.50 -44.12
CA ALA A 888 -16.30 -0.10 -45.16
C ALA A 888 -17.47 -1.07 -45.28
N VAL A 889 -17.20 -2.39 -45.24
CA VAL A 889 -18.23 -3.44 -45.24
C VAL A 889 -19.12 -3.36 -44.00
N ALA A 890 -18.52 -3.18 -42.81
CA ALA A 890 -19.29 -3.02 -41.58
C ALA A 890 -20.27 -1.84 -41.67
N ARG A 891 -19.80 -0.71 -42.17
CA ARG A 891 -20.59 0.52 -42.29
C ARG A 891 -21.67 0.43 -43.38
N LEU A 892 -21.40 -0.26 -44.50
CA LEU A 892 -22.42 -0.54 -45.51
C LEU A 892 -23.55 -1.42 -44.96
N ARG A 893 -23.20 -2.44 -44.16
CA ARG A 893 -24.17 -3.37 -43.56
C ARG A 893 -25.02 -2.71 -42.48
N THR A 894 -24.44 -1.87 -41.62
CA THR A 894 -25.22 -1.15 -40.59
C THR A 894 -26.13 -0.08 -41.18
N ARG A 895 -25.72 0.55 -42.28
CA ARG A 895 -26.55 1.51 -43.03
C ARG A 895 -27.81 0.87 -43.63
N GLN A 896 -27.71 -0.36 -44.14
CA GLN A 896 -28.89 -1.11 -44.64
C GLN A 896 -29.91 -1.41 -43.53
N LEU A 897 -29.48 -1.37 -42.27
CA LEU A 897 -30.28 -1.70 -41.10
C LEU A 897 -30.73 -0.46 -40.31
N GLU A 898 -30.41 0.76 -40.76
CA GLU A 898 -30.65 2.02 -40.03
C GLU A 898 -30.11 2.02 -38.58
N LEU A 899 -29.03 1.29 -38.32
CA LEU A 899 -28.42 1.17 -36.99
C LEU A 899 -27.07 1.88 -36.94
N ASP A 900 -26.81 2.59 -35.83
CA ASP A 900 -25.50 3.18 -35.56
C ASP A 900 -24.48 2.11 -35.14
N LEU A 901 -23.20 2.34 -35.45
CA LEU A 901 -22.08 1.59 -34.86
C LEU A 901 -21.80 2.12 -33.44
N PRO A 902 -21.36 1.27 -32.49
CA PRO A 902 -20.96 1.74 -31.16
C PRO A 902 -19.71 2.61 -31.25
N HIS A 903 -19.52 3.53 -30.28
CA HIS A 903 -18.35 4.42 -30.23
C HIS A 903 -17.40 4.08 -29.08
N ILE A 904 -16.10 4.32 -29.27
CA ILE A 904 -15.04 4.29 -28.25
C ILE A 904 -14.38 5.66 -28.26
N LEU A 905 -14.37 6.35 -27.11
CA LEU A 905 -13.83 7.72 -26.96
C LEU A 905 -14.34 8.72 -28.02
N GLY A 906 -15.54 8.48 -28.56
CA GLY A 906 -16.21 9.34 -29.55
C GLY A 906 -16.00 8.98 -31.02
N ILE A 907 -15.19 7.97 -31.36
CA ILE A 907 -15.05 7.46 -32.74
C ILE A 907 -15.72 6.08 -32.87
N GLU A 908 -16.17 5.70 -34.06
CA GLU A 908 -16.80 4.39 -34.29
C GLU A 908 -15.85 3.25 -33.91
N MET A 909 -16.35 2.26 -33.17
CA MET A 909 -15.59 1.16 -32.56
C MET A 909 -14.74 0.36 -33.56
N PRO A 910 -15.22 0.02 -34.79
CA PRO A 910 -14.36 -0.65 -35.75
C PRO A 910 -13.14 0.19 -36.16
N ILE A 911 -13.30 1.51 -36.26
CA ILE A 911 -12.23 2.46 -36.59
C ILE A 911 -11.26 2.60 -35.42
N ALA A 912 -11.79 2.74 -34.20
CA ALA A 912 -10.96 2.77 -32.98
C ALA A 912 -10.08 1.51 -32.88
N LEU A 913 -10.68 0.33 -33.05
CA LEU A 913 -9.97 -0.95 -33.01
C LEU A 913 -8.94 -1.07 -34.13
N ALA A 914 -9.23 -0.52 -35.31
CA ALA A 914 -8.29 -0.51 -36.42
C ALA A 914 -7.06 0.34 -36.15
N ILE A 915 -7.26 1.59 -35.69
CA ILE A 915 -6.17 2.50 -35.34
C ILE A 915 -5.32 1.89 -34.23
N SER A 916 -5.93 1.41 -33.14
CA SER A 916 -5.20 0.78 -32.03
C SER A 916 -4.49 -0.50 -32.46
N GLY A 917 -5.14 -1.35 -33.27
CA GLY A 917 -4.54 -2.60 -33.77
C GLY A 917 -3.33 -2.36 -34.67
N LEU A 918 -3.40 -1.38 -35.57
CA LEU A 918 -2.28 -1.02 -36.44
C LEU A 918 -1.08 -0.48 -35.66
N VAL A 919 -1.29 0.36 -34.65
CA VAL A 919 -0.23 0.84 -33.76
C VAL A 919 0.42 -0.32 -33.00
N ILE A 920 -0.38 -1.24 -32.45
CA ILE A 920 0.14 -2.42 -31.75
C ILE A 920 0.96 -3.32 -32.69
N VAL A 921 0.48 -3.56 -33.91
CA VAL A 921 1.21 -4.34 -34.92
C VAL A 921 2.54 -3.66 -35.27
N HIS A 922 2.55 -2.34 -35.45
CA HIS A 922 3.76 -1.58 -35.72
C HIS A 922 4.77 -1.70 -34.56
N ILE A 923 4.36 -1.44 -33.32
CA ILE A 923 5.21 -1.57 -32.12
C ILE A 923 5.81 -2.98 -32.01
N PHE A 924 5.03 -4.04 -32.21
CA PHE A 924 5.56 -5.40 -32.15
C PHE A 924 6.48 -5.74 -33.32
N SER A 925 6.28 -5.13 -34.49
CA SER A 925 7.20 -5.29 -35.62
C SER A 925 8.57 -4.67 -35.34
N LEU A 926 8.64 -3.60 -34.54
CA LEU A 926 9.89 -2.99 -34.10
C LEU A 926 10.70 -3.86 -33.11
N LEU A 927 10.06 -4.87 -32.49
CA LEU A 927 10.76 -5.87 -31.67
C LEU A 927 11.41 -6.98 -32.50
N GLY A 928 11.06 -7.08 -33.79
CA GLY A 928 11.58 -8.09 -34.70
C GLY A 928 12.96 -7.73 -35.27
N PRO A 929 13.61 -8.70 -35.95
CA PRO A 929 14.93 -8.49 -36.55
C PRO A 929 14.90 -7.42 -37.65
N GLY A 930 15.88 -6.50 -37.65
CA GLY A 930 16.03 -5.48 -38.69
C GLY A 930 15.41 -4.11 -38.37
N ALA A 931 14.85 -3.91 -37.18
CA ALA A 931 14.43 -2.59 -36.73
C ALA A 931 15.63 -1.64 -36.56
N SER A 932 15.50 -0.41 -37.06
CA SER A 932 16.53 0.64 -37.01
C SER A 932 15.90 1.95 -36.59
N ASN A 933 16.60 2.71 -35.75
CA ASN A 933 16.19 4.05 -35.36
C ASN A 933 16.46 5.11 -36.43
N GLU A 934 17.03 4.73 -37.58
CA GLU A 934 17.28 5.61 -38.73
C GLU A 934 16.26 5.38 -39.88
N ASP A 935 15.47 4.31 -39.83
CA ASP A 935 14.41 4.01 -40.82
C ASP A 935 13.01 4.24 -40.22
N LEU A 936 12.36 5.32 -40.65
CA LEU A 936 11.03 5.73 -40.22
C LEU A 936 9.96 5.48 -41.29
N THR A 937 10.25 4.69 -42.33
CA THR A 937 9.30 4.43 -43.43
C THR A 937 7.99 3.82 -42.93
N SER A 938 8.05 2.85 -42.03
CA SER A 938 6.86 2.19 -41.44
C SER A 938 6.02 3.15 -40.59
N MET A 939 6.66 4.06 -39.84
CA MET A 939 5.97 5.14 -39.12
C MET A 939 5.27 6.09 -40.10
N GLY A 940 5.93 6.46 -41.21
CA GLY A 940 5.33 7.29 -42.25
C GLY A 940 4.05 6.68 -42.84
N VAL A 941 4.06 5.36 -43.12
CA VAL A 941 2.86 4.62 -43.56
C VAL A 941 1.78 4.62 -42.48
N LEU A 942 2.15 4.41 -41.21
CA LEU A 942 1.22 4.43 -40.09
C LEU A 942 0.51 5.79 -39.94
N VAL A 943 1.24 6.90 -40.08
CA VAL A 943 0.67 8.26 -40.07
C VAL A 943 -0.41 8.41 -41.14
N VAL A 944 -0.14 7.97 -42.37
CA VAL A 944 -1.10 8.05 -43.49
C VAL A 944 -2.35 7.21 -43.19
N LEU A 945 -2.18 5.97 -42.71
CA LEU A 945 -3.30 5.08 -42.40
C LEU A 945 -4.19 5.62 -41.26
N ILE A 946 -3.59 6.17 -40.20
CA ILE A 946 -4.34 6.75 -39.08
C ILE A 946 -5.11 8.01 -39.53
N VAL A 947 -4.50 8.86 -40.36
CA VAL A 947 -5.19 10.03 -40.94
C VAL A 947 -6.34 9.58 -41.84
N GLU A 948 -6.12 8.59 -42.70
CA GLU A 948 -7.17 8.04 -43.58
C GLU A 948 -8.36 7.50 -42.77
N LEU A 949 -8.11 6.63 -41.78
CA LEU A 949 -9.14 6.06 -40.91
C LEU A 949 -9.89 7.15 -40.13
N SER A 950 -9.19 8.19 -39.69
CA SER A 950 -9.79 9.33 -39.00
C SER A 950 -10.64 10.18 -39.93
N LEU A 951 -10.24 10.39 -41.18
CA LEU A 951 -11.05 11.07 -42.20
C LEU A 951 -12.31 10.26 -42.58
N ILE A 952 -12.19 8.93 -42.68
CA ILE A 952 -13.32 8.03 -42.88
C ILE A 952 -14.32 8.19 -41.73
N SER A 953 -13.88 8.42 -40.50
CA SER A 953 -14.78 8.66 -39.35
C SER A 953 -15.62 9.94 -39.46
N LEU A 954 -15.16 10.93 -40.25
CA LEU A 954 -15.84 12.22 -40.47
C LEU A 954 -16.75 12.20 -41.70
N TYR A 955 -16.58 11.23 -42.60
CA TYR A 955 -17.32 11.18 -43.86
C TYR A 955 -18.82 10.92 -43.63
N GLN A 956 -19.67 11.78 -44.20
CA GLN A 956 -21.14 11.72 -44.12
C GLN A 956 -21.71 11.76 -42.69
N GLN A 957 -21.15 12.61 -41.81
CA GLN A 957 -21.63 12.83 -40.45
C GLN A 957 -22.27 14.23 -40.28
N ASP A 958 -23.38 14.33 -39.55
CA ASP A 958 -24.12 15.59 -39.40
C ASP A 958 -23.51 16.54 -38.34
N ASN A 959 -22.81 16.00 -37.33
CA ASN A 959 -22.24 16.75 -36.19
C ASN A 959 -20.74 17.04 -36.33
N MET A 960 -20.34 17.73 -37.41
CA MET A 960 -18.92 17.97 -37.73
C MET A 960 -18.14 18.75 -36.66
N LEU A 961 -18.76 19.73 -35.99
CA LEU A 961 -18.08 20.58 -35.00
C LEU A 961 -17.63 19.81 -33.74
N ASP A 962 -18.31 18.72 -33.39
CA ASP A 962 -17.98 17.90 -32.22
C ASP A 962 -17.06 16.73 -32.61
N ARG A 963 -17.17 16.23 -33.85
CA ARG A 963 -16.38 15.09 -34.33
C ARG A 963 -14.97 15.44 -34.81
N ILE A 964 -14.74 16.66 -35.33
CA ILE A 964 -13.39 17.05 -35.77
C ILE A 964 -12.36 17.03 -34.61
N PRO A 965 -12.62 17.61 -33.42
CA PRO A 965 -11.69 17.52 -32.28
C PRO A 965 -11.41 16.07 -31.85
N ILE A 966 -12.42 15.19 -31.92
CA ILE A 966 -12.28 13.76 -31.61
C ILE A 966 -11.35 13.08 -32.63
N ALA A 967 -11.51 13.37 -33.93
CA ALA A 967 -10.63 12.84 -34.96
C ALA A 967 -9.18 13.35 -34.79
N ILE A 968 -8.98 14.61 -34.38
CA ILE A 968 -7.66 15.17 -34.07
C ILE A 968 -6.99 14.37 -32.93
N ASP A 969 -7.73 14.08 -31.86
CA ASP A 969 -7.21 13.29 -30.74
C ASP A 969 -6.84 11.85 -31.14
N TRP A 970 -7.65 11.22 -31.99
CA TRP A 970 -7.40 9.88 -32.52
C TRP A 970 -6.27 9.81 -33.58
N ILE A 971 -5.74 10.96 -34.00
CA ILE A 971 -4.48 11.04 -34.76
C ILE A 971 -3.30 11.25 -33.81
N ILE A 972 -3.40 12.25 -32.91
CA ILE A 972 -2.27 12.67 -32.05
C ILE A 972 -1.91 11.60 -31.02
N TYR A 973 -2.87 11.08 -30.24
CA TYR A 973 -2.53 10.20 -29.12
C TYR A 973 -2.02 8.82 -29.54
N PRO A 974 -2.57 8.16 -30.58
CA PRO A 974 -2.01 6.88 -31.05
C PRO A 974 -0.60 7.02 -31.62
N LEU A 975 -0.31 8.11 -32.36
CA LEU A 975 1.05 8.40 -32.84
C LEU A 975 2.03 8.70 -31.70
N LEU A 976 1.58 9.41 -30.67
CA LEU A 976 2.39 9.63 -29.48
C LEU A 976 2.72 8.30 -28.77
N ALA A 977 1.72 7.43 -28.63
CA ALA A 977 1.91 6.10 -28.04
C ALA A 977 2.89 5.25 -28.85
N ASP A 978 2.77 5.24 -30.18
CA ASP A 978 3.68 4.56 -31.09
C ASP A 978 5.13 5.01 -30.89
N ARG A 979 5.36 6.33 -30.89
CA ARG A 979 6.72 6.90 -30.77
C ARG A 979 7.34 6.68 -29.39
N ILE A 980 6.57 6.85 -28.30
CA ILE A 980 7.08 6.64 -26.94
C ILE A 980 7.38 5.15 -26.69
N LEU A 981 6.47 4.25 -27.06
CA LEU A 981 6.64 2.82 -26.83
C LEU A 981 7.75 2.25 -27.72
N GLY A 982 7.84 2.67 -28.99
CA GLY A 982 8.93 2.27 -29.89
C GLY A 982 10.31 2.73 -29.42
N ALA A 983 10.40 3.90 -28.77
CA ALA A 983 11.65 4.39 -28.20
C ALA A 983 12.07 3.62 -26.93
N ILE A 984 11.12 3.26 -26.06
CA ILE A 984 11.40 2.57 -24.79
C ILE A 984 11.78 1.09 -24.99
N LEU A 985 11.11 0.38 -25.90
CA LEU A 985 11.15 -1.08 -25.91
C LEU A 985 12.44 -1.68 -26.50
N TYR A 986 13.19 -0.95 -27.35
CA TYR A 986 14.49 -1.41 -27.88
C TYR A 986 15.33 -0.29 -28.54
N GLU A 987 15.09 0.98 -28.24
CA GLU A 987 15.65 2.13 -28.98
C GLU A 987 15.37 2.09 -30.50
N SER A 988 14.35 1.33 -30.92
CA SER A 988 14.00 1.11 -32.33
C SER A 988 13.40 2.32 -33.04
N MET A 989 12.97 3.33 -32.29
CA MET A 989 12.53 4.63 -32.78
C MET A 989 13.32 5.72 -32.07
N PRO A 990 13.61 6.84 -32.74
CA PRO A 990 14.36 7.93 -32.14
C PRO A 990 13.57 8.57 -31.00
N TRP A 991 14.27 8.90 -29.92
CA TRP A 991 13.67 9.52 -28.76
C TRP A 991 12.97 10.84 -29.15
N PRO A 992 11.76 11.13 -28.62
CA PRO A 992 11.12 12.42 -28.79
C PRO A 992 12.08 13.58 -28.44
N LEU A 993 12.00 14.69 -29.18
CA LEU A 993 12.80 15.92 -28.97
C LEU A 993 14.30 15.84 -29.30
N SER A 994 14.87 14.70 -29.71
CA SER A 994 16.30 14.57 -30.05
C SER A 994 16.56 14.34 -31.54
N VAL A 995 15.64 14.76 -32.41
CA VAL A 995 15.64 14.40 -33.83
C VAL A 995 16.05 15.58 -34.69
N ASP A 996 17.18 15.44 -35.39
CA ASP A 996 17.53 16.35 -36.49
C ASP A 996 16.77 15.93 -37.77
N PRO A 997 15.80 16.75 -38.25
CA PRO A 997 15.03 16.42 -39.44
C PRO A 997 15.85 16.50 -40.75
N PHE A 998 17.10 16.96 -40.73
CA PHE A 998 17.90 17.22 -41.93
C PHE A 998 19.08 16.26 -42.14
N SER A 999 19.40 15.40 -41.18
CA SER A 999 20.61 14.55 -41.19
C SER A 999 20.52 13.29 -42.07
N GLY A 1000 19.35 12.67 -42.23
CA GLY A 1000 19.20 11.35 -42.90
C GLY A 1000 18.78 11.35 -44.37
N GLU A 1001 18.51 10.14 -44.90
CA GLU A 1001 18.03 9.91 -46.27
C GLU A 1001 16.60 10.42 -46.51
N VAL A 1002 16.26 10.72 -47.77
CA VAL A 1002 14.98 11.36 -48.11
C VAL A 1002 13.78 10.45 -47.85
N MET A 1003 13.86 9.17 -48.23
CA MET A 1003 12.74 8.23 -48.12
C MET A 1003 12.60 7.64 -46.72
N GLU A 1004 13.72 7.34 -46.06
CA GLU A 1004 13.76 6.64 -44.78
C GLU A 1004 13.61 7.59 -43.59
N TRP A 1005 14.14 8.81 -43.69
CA TRP A 1005 14.21 9.75 -42.56
C TRP A 1005 13.43 11.05 -42.80
N LYS A 1006 13.84 11.84 -43.79
CA LYS A 1006 13.32 13.22 -44.00
C LYS A 1006 11.83 13.21 -44.38
N GLY A 1007 11.44 12.31 -45.27
CA GLY A 1007 10.08 12.18 -45.77
C GLY A 1007 9.06 11.91 -44.65
N PRO A 1008 9.22 10.81 -43.87
CA PRO A 1008 8.34 10.51 -42.75
C PRO A 1008 8.26 11.64 -41.71
N LEU A 1009 9.39 12.27 -41.35
CA LEU A 1009 9.42 13.37 -40.38
C LEU A 1009 8.71 14.64 -40.90
N MET A 1010 8.96 15.02 -42.15
CA MET A 1010 8.27 16.16 -42.78
C MET A 1010 6.76 15.90 -42.92
N ALA A 1011 6.37 14.67 -43.29
CA ALA A 1011 4.96 14.30 -43.40
C ALA A 1011 4.24 14.38 -42.04
N LEU A 1012 4.88 13.89 -40.96
CA LEU A 1012 4.38 14.02 -39.60
C LEU A 1012 4.25 15.50 -39.20
N GLU A 1013 5.28 16.32 -39.45
CA GLU A 1013 5.29 17.74 -39.08
C GLU A 1013 4.20 18.55 -39.81
N ILE A 1014 4.03 18.33 -41.12
CA ILE A 1014 2.96 18.98 -41.91
C ILE A 1014 1.58 18.55 -41.38
N CYS A 1015 1.42 17.27 -41.05
CA CYS A 1015 0.19 16.76 -40.44
C CYS A 1015 -0.11 17.47 -39.12
N LEU A 1016 0.87 17.58 -38.21
CA LEU A 1016 0.71 18.25 -36.92
C LEU A 1016 0.35 19.73 -37.07
N ILE A 1017 0.99 20.47 -37.98
CA ILE A 1017 0.64 21.88 -38.26
C ILE A 1017 -0.82 21.99 -38.70
N GLY A 1018 -1.26 21.12 -39.62
CA GLY A 1018 -2.65 21.08 -40.08
C GLY A 1018 -3.63 20.80 -38.94
N LEU A 1019 -3.30 19.87 -38.04
CA LEU A 1019 -4.13 19.51 -36.88
C LEU A 1019 -4.22 20.66 -35.87
N VAL A 1020 -3.12 21.34 -35.55
CA VAL A 1020 -3.10 22.48 -34.60
C VAL A 1020 -3.93 23.64 -35.14
N VAL A 1021 -3.75 24.00 -36.42
CA VAL A 1021 -4.52 25.08 -37.06
C VAL A 1021 -6.01 24.74 -37.09
N THR A 1022 -6.36 23.50 -37.45
CA THR A 1022 -7.75 23.02 -37.47
C THR A 1022 -8.35 23.04 -36.06
N SER A 1023 -7.61 22.59 -35.04
CA SER A 1023 -8.03 22.61 -33.64
C SER A 1023 -8.34 24.03 -33.18
N TYR A 1024 -7.44 24.99 -33.43
CA TYR A 1024 -7.63 26.39 -33.08
C TYR A 1024 -8.85 27.02 -33.79
N TRP A 1025 -9.04 26.69 -35.06
CA TRP A 1025 -10.16 27.20 -35.85
C TRP A 1025 -11.51 26.65 -35.36
N ILE A 1026 -11.60 25.35 -35.12
CA ILE A 1026 -12.83 24.69 -34.66
C ILE A 1026 -13.22 25.12 -33.26
N ASP A 1027 -12.26 25.28 -32.33
CA ASP A 1027 -12.57 25.73 -30.96
C ASP A 1027 -13.13 27.16 -30.94
N ASN A 1028 -12.59 28.07 -31.75
CA ASN A 1028 -13.17 29.41 -31.92
C ASN A 1028 -14.56 29.35 -32.59
N LEU A 1029 -14.74 28.48 -33.58
CA LEU A 1029 -16.04 28.29 -34.25
C LEU A 1029 -17.11 27.72 -33.31
N ARG A 1030 -16.73 26.83 -32.38
CA ARG A 1030 -17.62 26.33 -31.31
C ARG A 1030 -18.05 27.46 -30.39
N SER A 1031 -17.10 28.27 -29.92
CA SER A 1031 -17.37 29.41 -29.04
C SER A 1031 -18.32 30.43 -29.69
N THR A 1032 -18.08 30.81 -30.96
CA THR A 1032 -18.94 31.75 -31.69
C THR A 1032 -20.37 31.22 -31.95
N LYS A 1033 -20.55 29.90 -32.01
CA LYS A 1033 -21.87 29.26 -32.16
C LYS A 1033 -22.54 28.93 -30.82
N GLY A 1034 -22.03 29.45 -29.71
CA GLY A 1034 -22.59 29.24 -28.37
C GLY A 1034 -22.44 27.81 -27.84
N ARG A 1035 -21.52 27.01 -28.39
CA ARG A 1035 -21.17 25.68 -27.87
C ARG A 1035 -20.09 25.80 -26.81
N GLU A 1036 -20.08 24.85 -25.87
CA GLU A 1036 -19.03 24.77 -24.84
C GLU A 1036 -17.65 24.69 -25.51
N ALA A 1037 -16.74 25.53 -25.03
CA ALA A 1037 -15.37 25.59 -25.49
C ALA A 1037 -14.55 24.46 -24.86
N GLU A 1038 -13.38 24.17 -25.43
CA GLU A 1038 -12.53 23.10 -24.91
C GLU A 1038 -12.00 23.40 -23.49
N ASP A 1039 -11.95 22.34 -22.66
CA ASP A 1039 -11.41 22.43 -21.30
C ASP A 1039 -9.90 22.68 -21.32
N GLY A 1040 -9.40 23.42 -20.33
CA GLY A 1040 -8.00 23.84 -20.26
C GLY A 1040 -7.02 22.67 -20.12
N PHE A 1041 -7.44 21.55 -19.52
CA PHE A 1041 -6.62 20.33 -19.48
C PHE A 1041 -6.49 19.67 -20.86
N SER A 1042 -7.61 19.51 -21.58
CA SER A 1042 -7.62 18.92 -22.93
C SER A 1042 -6.75 19.72 -23.90
N LEU A 1043 -6.92 21.05 -23.88
CA LEU A 1043 -6.13 21.98 -24.68
C LEU A 1043 -4.63 21.88 -24.36
N GLY A 1044 -4.27 21.92 -23.08
CA GLY A 1044 -2.88 21.81 -22.63
C GLY A 1044 -2.24 20.46 -22.96
N PHE A 1045 -2.96 19.36 -22.75
CA PHE A 1045 -2.47 18.01 -22.99
C PHE A 1045 -2.28 17.73 -24.48
N ARG A 1046 -3.19 18.22 -25.34
CA ARG A 1046 -2.99 18.19 -26.80
C ARG A 1046 -1.74 19.01 -27.18
N GLY A 1047 -1.52 20.16 -26.55
CA GLY A 1047 -0.32 20.97 -26.71
C GLY A 1047 0.98 20.21 -26.44
N VAL A 1048 1.09 19.60 -25.26
CA VAL A 1048 2.28 18.78 -24.88
C VAL A 1048 2.47 17.61 -25.84
N SER A 1049 1.40 16.93 -26.22
CA SER A 1049 1.44 15.77 -27.13
C SER A 1049 1.99 16.16 -28.51
N VAL A 1050 1.52 17.29 -29.07
CA VAL A 1050 2.04 17.83 -30.32
C VAL A 1050 3.52 18.21 -30.18
N THR A 1051 3.91 18.84 -29.07
CA THR A 1051 5.31 19.23 -28.85
C THR A 1051 6.26 18.03 -28.80
N LEU A 1052 5.83 16.90 -28.23
CA LEU A 1052 6.63 15.66 -28.19
C LEU A 1052 6.76 14.98 -29.56
N LEU A 1053 5.75 15.10 -30.43
CA LEU A 1053 5.77 14.54 -31.78
C LEU A 1053 6.49 15.42 -32.80
N SER A 1054 6.46 16.73 -32.60
CA SER A 1054 6.99 17.71 -33.54
C SER A 1054 8.52 17.75 -33.55
N VAL A 1055 9.09 18.17 -34.68
CA VAL A 1055 10.51 18.53 -34.80
C VAL A 1055 10.79 20.00 -34.43
N GLY A 1056 9.73 20.79 -34.14
CA GLY A 1056 9.82 22.13 -33.56
C GLY A 1056 8.84 23.16 -34.15
N PHE A 1057 8.42 23.04 -35.41
CA PHE A 1057 7.59 24.06 -36.06
C PHE A 1057 6.13 24.03 -35.58
N ALA A 1058 5.53 22.85 -35.51
CA ALA A 1058 4.19 22.66 -34.96
C ALA A 1058 4.15 23.03 -33.47
N SER A 1059 5.24 22.78 -32.74
CA SER A 1059 5.40 23.18 -31.33
C SER A 1059 5.25 24.69 -31.13
N ILE A 1060 5.85 25.53 -31.99
CA ILE A 1060 5.73 26.99 -31.86
C ILE A 1060 4.28 27.44 -31.99
N ILE A 1061 3.55 26.90 -32.98
CA ILE A 1061 2.15 27.26 -33.23
C ILE A 1061 1.25 26.79 -32.07
N VAL A 1062 1.49 25.59 -31.53
CA VAL A 1062 0.69 25.05 -30.44
C VAL A 1062 0.95 25.79 -29.12
N ILE A 1063 2.19 26.22 -28.86
CA ILE A 1063 2.53 27.06 -27.70
C ILE A 1063 1.77 28.39 -27.75
N ILE A 1064 1.82 29.10 -28.87
CA ILE A 1064 1.18 30.42 -29.02
C ILE A 1064 -0.34 30.29 -28.83
N SER A 1065 -0.96 29.31 -29.49
CA SER A 1065 -2.41 29.09 -29.40
C SER A 1065 -2.84 28.69 -27.98
N THR A 1066 -2.11 27.76 -27.33
CA THR A 1066 -2.44 27.27 -25.98
C THR A 1066 -2.29 28.36 -24.92
N LEU A 1067 -1.20 29.15 -24.96
CA LEU A 1067 -0.97 30.24 -24.01
C LEU A 1067 -1.98 31.37 -24.18
N MET A 1068 -2.25 31.78 -25.42
CA MET A 1068 -3.19 32.87 -25.71
C MET A 1068 -4.60 32.49 -25.29
N GLU A 1069 -5.04 31.27 -25.62
CA GLU A 1069 -6.39 30.80 -25.29
C GLU A 1069 -6.54 30.54 -23.79
N GLY A 1070 -5.56 29.90 -23.16
CA GLY A 1070 -5.53 29.64 -21.73
C GLY A 1070 -5.55 30.93 -20.91
N TRP A 1071 -4.81 31.96 -21.35
CA TRP A 1071 -4.83 33.27 -20.70
C TRP A 1071 -6.18 33.99 -20.91
N ARG A 1072 -6.67 34.06 -22.15
CA ARG A 1072 -7.96 34.67 -22.50
C ARG A 1072 -9.12 34.08 -21.70
N ARG A 1073 -9.09 32.77 -21.46
CA ARG A 1073 -10.13 32.03 -20.72
C ARG A 1073 -9.86 31.91 -19.22
N SER A 1074 -8.77 32.45 -18.70
CA SER A 1074 -8.36 32.30 -17.29
C SER A 1074 -8.29 30.82 -16.85
N GLN A 1075 -7.69 29.96 -17.69
CA GLN A 1075 -7.49 28.53 -17.45
C GLN A 1075 -6.02 28.24 -17.08
N PRO A 1076 -5.67 28.11 -15.78
CA PRO A 1076 -4.29 27.93 -15.35
C PRO A 1076 -3.63 26.67 -15.91
N ASN A 1077 -4.39 25.58 -16.08
CA ASN A 1077 -3.86 24.31 -16.59
C ASN A 1077 -3.33 24.43 -18.02
N ALA A 1078 -4.06 25.11 -18.90
CA ALA A 1078 -3.64 25.35 -20.28
C ALA A 1078 -2.38 26.22 -20.33
N VAL A 1079 -2.36 27.32 -19.56
CA VAL A 1079 -1.17 28.20 -19.48
C VAL A 1079 0.03 27.45 -18.90
N GLY A 1080 -0.20 26.63 -17.86
CA GLY A 1080 0.83 25.85 -17.19
C GLY A 1080 1.50 24.85 -18.13
N MET A 1081 0.71 24.04 -18.83
CA MET A 1081 1.20 23.11 -19.83
C MET A 1081 1.84 23.82 -21.03
N GLY A 1082 1.31 24.97 -21.44
CA GLY A 1082 1.91 25.81 -22.48
C GLY A 1082 3.30 26.33 -22.12
N ILE A 1083 3.55 26.71 -20.86
CA ILE A 1083 4.88 27.08 -20.36
C ILE A 1083 5.84 25.89 -20.43
N LEU A 1084 5.38 24.68 -20.10
CA LEU A 1084 6.20 23.47 -20.23
C LEU A 1084 6.51 23.14 -21.70
N CYS A 1085 5.55 23.34 -22.61
CA CYS A 1085 5.79 23.21 -24.05
C CYS A 1085 6.92 24.13 -24.54
N ILE A 1086 7.09 25.34 -23.99
CA ILE A 1086 8.24 26.22 -24.32
C ILE A 1086 9.55 25.49 -24.03
N ALA A 1087 9.68 24.87 -22.86
CA ALA A 1087 10.88 24.14 -22.50
C ALA A 1087 11.11 22.96 -23.45
N LEU A 1088 10.10 22.13 -23.68
CA LEU A 1088 10.21 20.96 -24.57
C LEU A 1088 10.53 21.36 -26.02
N ALA A 1089 9.95 22.45 -26.52
CA ALA A 1089 10.22 22.95 -27.87
C ALA A 1089 11.67 23.44 -28.02
N ILE A 1090 12.25 24.06 -26.98
CA ILE A 1090 13.67 24.45 -26.99
C ILE A 1090 14.56 23.21 -27.15
N LEU A 1091 14.31 22.12 -26.43
CA LEU A 1091 15.07 20.87 -26.59
C LEU A 1091 14.94 20.30 -28.01
N SER A 1092 13.71 20.28 -28.54
CA SER A 1092 13.46 19.80 -29.90
C SER A 1092 14.22 20.61 -30.95
N ILE A 1093 14.26 21.93 -30.80
CA ILE A 1093 14.93 22.82 -31.75
C ILE A 1093 16.46 22.77 -31.58
N GLU A 1094 16.95 22.65 -30.34
CA GLU A 1094 18.39 22.51 -30.05
C GLU A 1094 19.02 21.32 -30.80
N SER A 1095 18.25 20.25 -31.04
CA SER A 1095 18.74 19.06 -31.76
C SER A 1095 19.21 19.32 -33.20
N TRP A 1096 18.78 20.42 -33.84
CA TRP A 1096 19.18 20.78 -35.21
C TRP A 1096 19.58 22.26 -35.37
N PHE A 1097 19.46 23.07 -34.31
CA PHE A 1097 19.85 24.47 -34.28
C PHE A 1097 20.79 24.77 -33.10
N ASP A 1098 22.08 24.93 -33.41
CA ASP A 1098 23.16 25.15 -32.44
C ASP A 1098 23.01 26.41 -31.57
N GLY A 1099 22.14 27.37 -31.92
CA GLY A 1099 22.00 28.64 -31.21
C GLY A 1099 21.45 28.53 -29.78
N PHE A 1100 20.86 27.40 -29.39
CA PHE A 1100 20.44 27.13 -28.02
C PHE A 1100 21.49 26.41 -27.17
N SER A 1101 22.51 25.84 -27.81
CA SER A 1101 23.54 25.01 -27.16
C SER A 1101 24.22 25.78 -26.03
N GLY A 1102 24.25 25.17 -24.84
CA GLY A 1102 24.90 25.72 -23.65
C GLY A 1102 24.14 26.83 -22.91
N ILE A 1103 22.99 27.31 -23.42
CA ILE A 1103 22.18 28.36 -22.77
C ILE A 1103 20.88 27.79 -22.17
N VAL A 1104 20.43 26.61 -22.62
CA VAL A 1104 19.16 25.97 -22.20
C VAL A 1104 19.01 25.87 -20.67
N GLY A 1105 20.03 25.38 -19.96
CA GLY A 1105 19.97 25.26 -18.50
C GLY A 1105 19.78 26.60 -17.78
N GLY A 1106 20.41 27.67 -18.29
CA GLY A 1106 20.24 29.03 -17.77
C GLY A 1106 18.84 29.60 -18.04
N LEU A 1107 18.27 29.32 -19.22
CA LEU A 1107 16.90 29.74 -19.57
C LEU A 1107 15.87 29.05 -18.68
N TYR A 1108 15.98 27.75 -18.44
CA TYR A 1108 15.05 27.03 -17.57
C TYR A 1108 15.16 27.50 -16.11
N SER A 1109 16.39 27.67 -15.60
CA SER A 1109 16.60 28.16 -14.24
C SER A 1109 16.02 29.57 -14.07
N SER A 1110 16.24 30.47 -15.03
CA SER A 1110 15.70 31.84 -14.96
C SER A 1110 14.17 31.87 -15.02
N LEU A 1111 13.55 31.07 -15.90
CA LEU A 1111 12.10 30.94 -15.99
C LEU A 1111 11.50 30.35 -14.70
N GLY A 1112 12.16 29.33 -14.13
CA GLY A 1112 11.78 28.74 -12.86
C GLY A 1112 11.83 29.73 -11.68
N ILE A 1113 12.87 30.56 -11.60
CA ILE A 1113 12.96 31.63 -10.57
C ILE A 1113 11.84 32.66 -10.75
N VAL A 1114 11.55 33.08 -11.98
CA VAL A 1114 10.45 34.02 -12.25
C VAL A 1114 9.11 33.46 -11.78
N LEU A 1115 8.85 32.18 -12.05
CA LEU A 1115 7.61 31.51 -11.61
C LEU A 1115 7.53 31.38 -10.08
N LEU A 1116 8.66 31.13 -9.43
CA LEU A 1116 8.75 31.10 -7.97
C LEU A 1116 8.43 32.47 -7.34
N VAL A 1117 8.96 33.56 -7.92
CA VAL A 1117 8.63 34.93 -7.48
C VAL A 1117 7.15 35.22 -7.71
N LEU A 1118 6.60 34.82 -8.86
CA LEU A 1118 5.17 34.96 -9.14
C LEU A 1118 4.31 34.17 -8.14
N LEU A 1119 4.75 32.98 -7.70
CA LEU A 1119 4.07 32.21 -6.67
C LEU A 1119 3.96 33.01 -5.36
N VAL A 1120 5.03 33.63 -4.90
CA VAL A 1120 5.00 34.49 -3.70
C VAL A 1120 4.06 35.69 -3.89
N CYS A 1121 4.07 36.31 -5.08
CA CYS A 1121 3.17 37.42 -5.42
C CYS A 1121 1.68 37.03 -5.42
N THR A 1122 1.33 35.74 -5.48
CA THR A 1122 -0.08 35.31 -5.38
C THR A 1122 -0.69 35.64 -4.02
N ILE A 1123 0.11 35.73 -2.95
CA ILE A 1123 -0.35 36.06 -1.60
C ILE A 1123 -0.90 37.50 -1.54
N PRO A 1124 -0.13 38.56 -1.85
CA PRO A 1124 -0.64 39.93 -1.83
C PRO A 1124 -1.68 40.21 -2.94
N MET A 1125 -1.59 39.54 -4.09
CA MET A 1125 -2.48 39.79 -5.24
C MET A 1125 -3.79 38.98 -5.23
N LYS A 1126 -4.03 38.15 -4.20
CA LYS A 1126 -5.19 37.22 -4.14
C LYS A 1126 -5.28 36.30 -5.37
N GLY A 1127 -4.12 35.88 -5.87
CA GLY A 1127 -3.95 35.09 -7.09
C GLY A 1127 -4.06 33.58 -6.88
N GLU A 1128 -4.86 33.11 -5.92
CA GLU A 1128 -4.87 31.72 -5.44
C GLU A 1128 -5.12 30.69 -6.56
N ARG A 1129 -5.88 31.05 -7.60
CA ARG A 1129 -6.14 30.17 -8.75
C ARG A 1129 -4.87 29.77 -9.52
N TRP A 1130 -3.80 30.56 -9.41
CA TRP A 1130 -2.55 30.35 -10.14
C TRP A 1130 -1.47 29.64 -9.32
N SER A 1131 -1.61 29.54 -7.99
CA SER A 1131 -0.53 29.09 -7.11
C SER A 1131 -0.05 27.66 -7.39
N VAL A 1132 -0.96 26.73 -7.67
CA VAL A 1132 -0.58 25.34 -7.98
C VAL A 1132 0.17 25.24 -9.30
N MET A 1133 -0.29 25.92 -10.34
CA MET A 1133 0.38 25.92 -11.65
C MET A 1133 1.79 26.53 -11.55
N LEU A 1134 1.93 27.66 -10.85
CA LEU A 1134 3.21 28.33 -10.65
C LEU A 1134 4.18 27.46 -9.85
N ALA A 1135 3.69 26.79 -8.80
CA ALA A 1135 4.49 25.82 -8.04
C ALA A 1135 4.98 24.68 -8.94
N VAL A 1136 4.10 23.99 -9.67
CA VAL A 1136 4.46 22.87 -10.57
C VAL A 1136 5.54 23.27 -11.56
N ASN A 1137 5.33 24.38 -12.28
CA ASN A 1137 6.27 24.79 -13.30
C ASN A 1137 7.59 25.30 -12.73
N ALA A 1138 7.58 25.96 -11.56
CA ALA A 1138 8.80 26.38 -10.87
C ALA A 1138 9.66 25.16 -10.50
N HIS A 1139 9.08 24.10 -9.93
CA HIS A 1139 9.81 22.87 -9.59
C HIS A 1139 10.45 22.23 -10.83
N VAL A 1140 9.63 21.98 -11.86
CA VAL A 1140 10.08 21.29 -13.07
C VAL A 1140 11.21 22.07 -13.74
N LEU A 1141 11.05 23.38 -13.93
CA LEU A 1141 12.03 24.19 -14.66
C LEU A 1141 13.30 24.48 -13.85
N LEU A 1142 13.22 24.68 -12.53
CA LEU A 1142 14.41 24.85 -11.69
C LEU A 1142 15.25 23.58 -11.67
N ILE A 1143 14.62 22.42 -11.45
CA ILE A 1143 15.35 21.15 -11.37
C ILE A 1143 15.96 20.79 -12.73
N LEU A 1144 15.18 20.86 -13.82
CA LEU A 1144 15.69 20.59 -15.17
C LEU A 1144 16.78 21.59 -15.56
N GLY A 1145 16.62 22.88 -15.22
CA GLY A 1145 17.60 23.91 -15.51
C GLY A 1145 18.94 23.70 -14.81
N LEU A 1146 18.93 23.30 -13.53
CA LEU A 1146 20.15 23.00 -12.77
C LEU A 1146 20.87 21.76 -13.30
N ILE A 1147 20.13 20.73 -13.70
CA ILE A 1147 20.70 19.52 -14.31
C ILE A 1147 21.33 19.87 -15.67
N ALA A 1148 20.59 20.55 -16.54
CA ALA A 1148 21.06 20.91 -17.88
C ALA A 1148 22.24 21.89 -17.87
N SER A 1149 22.39 22.71 -16.83
CA SER A 1149 23.52 23.63 -16.66
C SER A 1149 24.73 23.00 -15.93
N GLY A 1150 24.66 21.73 -15.54
CA GLY A 1150 25.73 21.05 -14.78
C GLY A 1150 25.89 21.55 -13.33
N LEU A 1151 24.89 22.26 -12.79
CA LEU A 1151 24.87 22.83 -11.44
C LEU A 1151 24.01 21.98 -10.48
N SER A 1152 23.99 20.67 -10.67
CA SER A 1152 23.17 19.72 -9.87
C SER A 1152 23.48 19.78 -8.36
N LEU A 1153 24.70 20.19 -7.97
CA LEU A 1153 25.09 20.43 -6.58
C LEU A 1153 24.25 21.52 -5.87
N LEU A 1154 23.53 22.37 -6.60
CA LEU A 1154 22.66 23.40 -6.03
C LEU A 1154 21.21 22.94 -5.84
N ILE A 1155 20.83 21.76 -6.34
CA ILE A 1155 19.46 21.23 -6.24
C ILE A 1155 18.94 21.20 -4.79
N PRO A 1156 19.71 20.71 -3.79
CA PRO A 1156 19.19 20.68 -2.42
C PRO A 1156 18.90 22.06 -1.84
N MET A 1157 19.73 23.06 -2.18
CA MET A 1157 19.51 24.45 -1.75
C MET A 1157 18.22 25.03 -2.35
N PHE A 1158 17.98 24.80 -3.64
CA PHE A 1158 16.74 25.26 -4.29
C PHE A 1158 15.50 24.52 -3.78
N LEU A 1159 15.61 23.23 -3.41
CA LEU A 1159 14.52 22.49 -2.79
C LEU A 1159 14.15 23.05 -1.40
N VAL A 1160 15.11 23.51 -0.60
CA VAL A 1160 14.81 24.20 0.68
C VAL A 1160 14.07 25.52 0.43
N ILE A 1161 14.47 26.29 -0.60
CA ILE A 1161 13.79 27.54 -0.96
C ILE A 1161 12.37 27.25 -1.46
N LEU A 1162 12.20 26.23 -2.32
CA LEU A 1162 10.90 25.77 -2.81
C LEU A 1162 10.02 25.30 -1.65
N SER A 1163 10.55 24.46 -0.76
CA SER A 1163 9.88 24.02 0.46
C SER A 1163 9.35 25.21 1.26
N THR A 1164 10.23 26.15 1.62
CA THR A 1164 9.85 27.31 2.42
C THR A 1164 8.76 28.14 1.73
N THR A 1165 8.94 28.45 0.44
CA THR A 1165 8.00 29.30 -0.30
C THR A 1165 6.64 28.65 -0.49
N VAL A 1166 6.60 27.37 -0.85
CA VAL A 1166 5.37 26.60 -1.10
C VAL A 1166 4.64 26.32 0.21
N TRP A 1167 5.36 25.95 1.27
CA TRP A 1167 4.79 25.65 2.58
C TRP A 1167 4.18 26.90 3.22
N VAL A 1168 4.90 28.02 3.25
CA VAL A 1168 4.41 29.29 3.78
C VAL A 1168 3.23 29.80 2.96
N THR A 1169 3.29 29.73 1.63
CA THR A 1169 2.16 30.08 0.75
C THR A 1169 0.94 29.19 1.05
N GLY A 1170 1.14 27.89 1.27
CA GLY A 1170 0.10 26.95 1.67
C GLY A 1170 -0.55 27.27 3.01
N ILE A 1171 0.23 27.68 4.02
CA ILE A 1171 -0.30 28.11 5.32
C ILE A 1171 -1.11 29.41 5.18
N LEU A 1172 -0.57 30.40 4.48
CA LEU A 1172 -1.21 31.72 4.36
C LEU A 1172 -2.44 31.72 3.45
N GLN A 1173 -2.50 30.85 2.43
CA GLN A 1173 -3.66 30.66 1.56
C GLN A 1173 -4.61 29.54 2.03
N LEU A 1174 -4.36 28.92 3.18
CA LEU A 1174 -5.14 27.80 3.71
C LEU A 1174 -5.27 26.62 2.72
N ARG A 1175 -4.20 26.33 1.98
CA ARG A 1175 -4.17 25.25 0.97
C ARG A 1175 -3.41 24.04 1.49
N LYS A 1176 -4.14 22.96 1.77
CA LYS A 1176 -3.58 21.70 2.26
C LYS A 1176 -2.56 21.08 1.29
N SER A 1177 -2.85 21.09 -0.02
CA SER A 1177 -1.97 20.49 -1.03
C SER A 1177 -0.59 21.14 -1.08
N LEU A 1178 -0.51 22.47 -1.00
CA LEU A 1178 0.77 23.19 -0.98
C LEU A 1178 1.54 22.94 0.32
N ARG A 1179 0.87 22.84 1.48
CA ARG A 1179 1.55 22.51 2.74
C ARG A 1179 2.17 21.11 2.72
N ALA A 1180 1.44 20.12 2.20
CA ALA A 1180 1.94 18.77 2.04
C ALA A 1180 3.13 18.70 1.06
N TRP A 1181 3.07 19.50 -0.02
CA TRP A 1181 4.17 19.60 -0.98
C TRP A 1181 5.41 20.23 -0.36
N GLY A 1182 5.28 21.35 0.36
CA GLY A 1182 6.43 21.95 1.04
C GLY A 1182 7.12 20.98 1.99
N LEU A 1183 6.37 20.21 2.79
CA LEU A 1183 6.94 19.14 3.61
C LEU A 1183 7.70 18.10 2.78
N ALA A 1184 7.15 17.69 1.63
CA ALA A 1184 7.82 16.75 0.73
C ALA A 1184 9.11 17.33 0.16
N ASP A 1185 9.14 18.61 -0.20
CA ASP A 1185 10.33 19.28 -0.72
C ASP A 1185 11.44 19.34 0.32
N LEU A 1186 11.12 19.58 1.61
CA LEU A 1186 12.10 19.51 2.70
C LEU A 1186 12.72 18.11 2.83
N VAL A 1187 11.89 17.06 2.78
CA VAL A 1187 12.36 15.67 2.84
C VAL A 1187 13.24 15.35 1.63
N MET A 1188 12.82 15.74 0.43
CA MET A 1188 13.61 15.57 -0.79
C MET A 1188 14.91 16.36 -0.71
N ALA A 1189 14.92 17.57 -0.17
CA ALA A 1189 16.13 18.37 0.03
C ALA A 1189 17.15 17.64 0.90
N ILE A 1190 16.72 17.01 1.99
CA ILE A 1190 17.58 16.22 2.87
C ILE A 1190 18.15 15.00 2.12
N LEU A 1191 17.31 14.24 1.43
CA LEU A 1191 17.73 13.06 0.66
C LEU A 1191 18.71 13.43 -0.46
N PHE A 1192 18.40 14.47 -1.24
CA PHE A 1192 19.27 14.96 -2.30
C PHE A 1192 20.56 15.58 -1.76
N SER A 1193 20.55 16.17 -0.56
CA SER A 1193 21.78 16.65 0.07
C SER A 1193 22.73 15.48 0.37
N VAL A 1194 22.21 14.35 0.86
CA VAL A 1194 23.01 13.13 1.08
C VAL A 1194 23.55 12.57 -0.24
N VAL A 1195 22.73 12.55 -1.29
CA VAL A 1195 23.13 12.03 -2.61
C VAL A 1195 24.17 12.93 -3.30
N PHE A 1196 23.94 14.24 -3.35
CA PHE A 1196 24.79 15.17 -4.13
C PHE A 1196 26.02 15.66 -3.36
N TYR A 1197 25.95 15.87 -2.05
CA TYR A 1197 27.12 16.25 -1.26
C TYR A 1197 27.88 15.03 -0.71
N GLY A 1198 27.30 13.83 -0.74
CA GLY A 1198 27.96 12.59 -0.31
C GLY A 1198 28.52 12.68 1.11
N GLY A 1199 29.74 12.18 1.32
CA GLY A 1199 30.42 12.24 2.62
C GLY A 1199 30.71 13.66 3.15
N VAL A 1200 30.69 14.68 2.28
CA VAL A 1200 31.00 16.07 2.65
C VAL A 1200 29.91 16.65 3.56
N ILE A 1201 28.65 16.22 3.43
CA ILE A 1201 27.56 16.69 4.29
C ILE A 1201 27.76 16.30 5.76
N PHE A 1202 28.45 15.19 6.01
CA PHE A 1202 28.76 14.69 7.34
C PHE A 1202 29.99 15.36 7.95
N GLN A 1203 30.65 16.26 7.23
CA GLN A 1203 31.67 17.11 7.83
C GLN A 1203 31.04 17.94 8.95
N PRO A 1204 31.66 17.99 10.14
CA PRO A 1204 31.06 18.59 11.31
C PRO A 1204 30.50 20.01 11.12
N GLN A 1205 31.21 20.85 10.37
CA GLN A 1205 30.84 22.24 10.13
C GLN A 1205 29.65 22.37 9.16
N ILE A 1206 29.65 21.57 8.09
CA ILE A 1206 28.60 21.58 7.05
C ILE A 1206 27.31 20.99 7.62
N LEU A 1207 27.42 19.91 8.41
CA LEU A 1207 26.29 19.32 9.11
C LEU A 1207 25.64 20.33 10.09
N LEU A 1208 26.45 21.10 10.83
CA LEU A 1208 25.93 22.14 11.72
C LEU A 1208 25.14 23.21 10.96
N VAL A 1209 25.63 23.66 9.81
CA VAL A 1209 24.94 24.64 8.96
C VAL A 1209 23.64 24.05 8.40
N GLY A 1210 23.68 22.83 7.86
CA GLY A 1210 22.50 22.14 7.33
C GLY A 1210 21.41 21.94 8.38
N LEU A 1211 21.78 21.46 9.57
CA LEU A 1211 20.85 21.32 10.69
C LEU A 1211 20.29 22.67 11.15
N SER A 1212 21.08 23.74 11.12
CA SER A 1212 20.63 25.09 11.48
C SER A 1212 19.58 25.62 10.49
N ILE A 1213 19.76 25.39 9.18
CA ILE A 1213 18.78 25.77 8.15
C ILE A 1213 17.46 25.03 8.37
N ILE A 1214 17.52 23.71 8.57
CA ILE A 1214 16.33 22.87 8.84
C ILE A 1214 15.65 23.32 10.14
N ALA A 1215 16.42 23.64 11.19
CA ALA A 1215 15.88 24.09 12.46
C ALA A 1215 15.10 25.41 12.33
N ILE A 1216 15.61 26.36 11.54
CA ILE A 1216 14.94 27.63 11.27
C ILE A 1216 13.63 27.39 10.52
N GLU A 1217 13.66 26.58 9.47
CA GLU A 1217 12.46 26.26 8.67
C GLU A 1217 11.39 25.59 9.53
N LEU A 1218 11.74 24.52 10.27
CA LEU A 1218 10.82 23.84 11.18
C LEU A 1218 10.27 24.79 12.25
N GLY A 1219 11.10 25.69 12.78
CA GLY A 1219 10.67 26.70 13.76
C GLY A 1219 9.64 27.68 13.18
N VAL A 1220 9.89 28.21 11.98
CA VAL A 1220 8.98 29.16 11.29
C VAL A 1220 7.65 28.49 10.94
N VAL A 1221 7.72 27.30 10.35
CA VAL A 1221 6.54 26.52 9.95
C VAL A 1221 5.72 26.09 11.16
N SER A 1222 6.35 25.59 12.24
CA SER A 1222 5.64 25.16 13.45
C SER A 1222 4.95 26.34 14.14
N TRP A 1223 5.61 27.51 14.17
CA TRP A 1223 5.01 28.73 14.71
C TRP A 1223 3.83 29.21 13.86
N LEU A 1224 3.98 29.30 12.54
CA LEU A 1224 2.90 29.70 11.64
C LEU A 1224 1.74 28.70 11.63
N GLY A 1225 2.05 27.40 11.72
CA GLY A 1225 1.09 26.31 11.78
C GLY A 1225 0.24 26.39 13.03
N LEU A 1226 0.86 26.38 14.22
CA LEU A 1226 0.12 26.47 15.50
C LEU A 1226 -0.65 27.78 15.64
N LYS A 1227 -0.11 28.90 15.12
CA LYS A 1227 -0.81 30.19 15.17
C LYS A 1227 -2.08 30.22 14.32
N ASN A 1228 -2.11 29.52 13.19
CA ASN A 1228 -3.22 29.48 12.25
C ASN A 1228 -4.05 28.18 12.32
N GLU A 1229 -3.78 27.28 13.26
CA GLU A 1229 -4.37 25.94 13.37
C GLU A 1229 -5.90 25.96 13.30
N GLU A 1230 -6.55 26.85 14.06
CA GLU A 1230 -8.01 26.97 14.05
C GLU A 1230 -8.60 27.31 12.68
N ASN A 1231 -7.89 28.07 11.85
CA ASN A 1231 -8.33 28.42 10.51
C ASN A 1231 -8.05 27.29 9.52
N MET A 1232 -6.95 26.54 9.72
CA MET A 1232 -6.56 25.42 8.86
C MET A 1232 -7.42 24.17 9.09
N VAL A 1233 -7.90 23.95 10.32
CA VAL A 1233 -8.83 22.86 10.63
C VAL A 1233 -10.24 23.15 10.07
N LYS A 1234 -10.59 24.42 9.88
CA LYS A 1234 -11.89 24.86 9.34
C LYS A 1234 -11.94 24.95 7.80
N SER A 1235 -10.78 25.02 7.14
CA SER A 1235 -10.63 25.13 5.69
C SER A 1235 -10.55 23.76 5.02
#